data_AF-A0A0M9GBB4-F1
#
_entry.id   AF-A0A0M9GBB4-F1
#
_cell.length_a   1.000
_cell.length_b   1.000
_cell.length_c   1.000
_cell.angle_alpha   90.00
_cell.angle_beta   90.00
_cell.angle_gamma   90.00
#
_symmetry.space_group_name_H-M   'P 1'
#
loop_
_entity.id
_entity.type
_entity.pdbx_description
1 polymer ?
#
loop_
_entity_poly.entity_id
_entity_poly.type
_entity_poly.pdbx_seq_one_letter_code
_entity_poly.pdbx_strand_id
1 'polypeptide(L)'
;MGDATLASSFEHIRSGDVLFMNRKCLAMKDPLGIALCLLTKTENRFDHVGMLLKVHEKDLEKYPEARKRIVEVSPSGTYVLETNMRGITLYAAEHRITRTSANELVSRSINVGDAPKERHTQEALLQTMESLYSTPYQDNVLHILPSIFSPPDKMDRITAAHKFNRLRIEADALTAMAARQPGSASVYRALIHKYKNAQEFLLATYFPHLKRCPTAAADPLSVDWSCGHFWIDGVNNAEKMVCAELICNLWQRVGLIKGFPPASSMRPFDLLDDTRFNFLNASSEFGEITPIKISDAYKAYWDGAAPQPGVLGRSCEAACGALTDEQRLAFANAVRTTSGLPQAETLLEVAASPELLPSRWVVQSVTRHDVVPNLWFRVFSSGVLFAACAVPCAPLTLRWMEGQLGLFLARGSVWSLTCGVFARNVAFAAVQAFFLAAAARWYDVSGSCAVMAPPRSRSGTAGIVDARHPYYDTVVLYAASAVVAHVCTTPLHNANIAHHFGPARPGPTPMRMLLRGSLALVPVSVLLPFQACWLSWYETVGSFIVPTLSSVWRPREDLLQSKEWPHLRNDALAGAFVATLAIDALFYPLGTVVVRRFVRDLYKPQLSPSFGRSLYAGYRHRLLSNLVILSASTSYLYGVGSL
;
A
#
# COMPACT_ATOMS: atom_id res chain seq x y z
N MET A 1 -36.49 -8.75 -29.67
CA MET A 1 -37.11 -8.04 -28.52
C MET A 1 -36.10 -7.66 -27.41
N GLY A 2 -34.79 -7.97 -27.53
CA GLY A 2 -33.78 -7.63 -26.50
C GLY A 2 -32.96 -6.35 -26.73
N ASP A 3 -33.03 -5.72 -27.91
CA ASP A 3 -32.16 -4.58 -28.25
C ASP A 3 -32.70 -3.22 -27.76
N ALA A 4 -34.02 -3.07 -27.62
CA ALA A 4 -34.64 -1.79 -27.22
C ALA A 4 -34.43 -1.46 -25.73
N THR A 5 -34.33 -2.48 -24.87
CA THR A 5 -34.08 -2.31 -23.42
C THR A 5 -32.62 -2.02 -23.09
N LEU A 6 -31.67 -2.43 -23.94
CA LEU A 6 -30.26 -2.06 -23.81
C LEU A 6 -30.00 -0.63 -24.32
N ALA A 7 -30.68 -0.20 -25.38
CA ALA A 7 -30.54 1.17 -25.88
C ALA A 7 -30.97 2.23 -24.84
N SER A 8 -32.05 1.98 -24.07
CA SER A 8 -32.52 2.88 -23.01
C SER A 8 -31.57 2.95 -21.80
N SER A 9 -30.67 1.98 -21.58
CA SER A 9 -29.74 2.00 -20.44
C SER A 9 -28.51 2.87 -20.68
N PHE A 10 -28.28 3.34 -21.91
CA PHE A 10 -27.11 4.13 -22.28
C PHE A 10 -27.38 5.63 -22.47
N GLU A 11 -28.60 6.10 -22.22
CA GLU A 11 -28.97 7.53 -22.35
C GLU A 11 -28.28 8.39 -21.27
N HIS A 12 -28.06 7.84 -20.08
CA HIS A 12 -27.37 8.53 -18.98
C HIS A 12 -25.85 8.49 -19.07
N ILE A 13 -25.28 7.71 -20.00
CA ILE A 13 -23.83 7.53 -20.13
C ILE A 13 -23.20 8.68 -20.92
N ARG A 14 -22.12 9.23 -20.36
CA ARG A 14 -21.32 10.32 -20.93
C ARG A 14 -19.94 9.83 -21.35
N SER A 15 -19.30 10.58 -22.24
CA SER A 15 -17.91 10.34 -22.61
C SER A 15 -17.00 10.66 -21.43
N GLY A 16 -16.19 9.70 -21.01
CA GLY A 16 -15.33 9.83 -19.84
C GLY A 16 -15.78 8.95 -18.67
N ASP A 17 -17.02 8.46 -18.67
CA ASP A 17 -17.52 7.57 -17.61
C ASP A 17 -16.70 6.27 -17.55
N VAL A 18 -16.54 5.70 -16.36
CA VAL A 18 -15.77 4.48 -16.14
C VAL A 18 -16.72 3.29 -16.05
N LEU A 19 -16.47 2.26 -16.87
CA LEU A 19 -17.13 0.96 -16.79
C LEU A 19 -16.27 -0.01 -16.01
N PHE A 20 -16.77 -0.51 -14.89
CA PHE A 20 -16.13 -1.52 -14.05
C PHE A 20 -16.65 -2.91 -14.39
N MET A 21 -15.74 -3.86 -14.47
CA MET A 21 -16.05 -5.22 -14.91
C MET A 21 -15.48 -6.24 -13.93
N ASN A 22 -16.34 -7.09 -13.40
CA ASN A 22 -15.93 -8.28 -12.67
C ASN A 22 -15.78 -9.41 -13.69
N ARG A 23 -14.54 -9.88 -13.91
CA ARG A 23 -14.23 -11.00 -14.80
C ARG A 23 -13.85 -12.22 -13.96
N LYS A 24 -14.24 -13.42 -14.37
CA LYS A 24 -13.77 -14.65 -13.73
C LYS A 24 -12.27 -14.82 -14.00
N CYS A 25 -11.43 -14.82 -12.96
CA CYS A 25 -9.97 -14.85 -13.14
C CYS A 25 -9.52 -16.07 -13.95
N LEU A 26 -10.07 -17.25 -13.64
CA LEU A 26 -9.75 -18.51 -14.34
C LEU A 26 -10.33 -18.62 -15.76
N ALA A 27 -11.16 -17.66 -16.20
CA ALA A 27 -11.63 -17.60 -17.59
C ALA A 27 -10.62 -16.88 -18.51
N MET A 28 -9.58 -16.26 -17.94
CA MET A 28 -8.49 -15.66 -18.71
C MET A 28 -7.52 -16.72 -19.20
N LYS A 29 -6.90 -16.47 -20.37
CA LYS A 29 -5.99 -17.41 -21.02
C LYS A 29 -4.52 -17.12 -20.68
N ASP A 30 -4.21 -15.92 -20.22
CA ASP A 30 -2.86 -15.47 -19.96
C ASP A 30 -2.53 -15.49 -18.46
N PRO A 31 -1.39 -16.10 -18.04
CA PRO A 31 -1.01 -16.17 -16.63
C PRO A 31 -0.86 -14.81 -15.95
N LEU A 32 -0.41 -13.79 -16.69
CA LEU A 32 -0.24 -12.43 -16.17
C LEU A 32 -1.61 -11.83 -15.80
N GLY A 33 -2.60 -11.88 -16.69
CA GLY A 33 -3.96 -11.41 -16.46
C GLY A 33 -4.66 -12.17 -15.34
N ILE A 34 -4.43 -13.50 -15.24
CA ILE A 34 -4.91 -14.29 -14.09
C ILE A 34 -4.31 -13.74 -12.78
N ALA A 35 -3.00 -13.51 -12.73
CA ALA A 35 -2.32 -13.00 -11.55
C ALA A 35 -2.80 -11.60 -11.17
N LEU A 36 -2.88 -10.67 -12.13
CA LEU A 36 -3.38 -9.30 -11.89
C LEU A 36 -4.83 -9.29 -11.41
N CYS A 37 -5.67 -10.17 -11.96
CA CYS A 37 -7.04 -10.34 -11.49
C CYS A 37 -7.11 -10.84 -10.06
N LEU A 38 -6.34 -11.88 -9.73
CA LEU A 38 -6.31 -12.41 -8.37
C LEU A 38 -5.82 -11.38 -7.37
N LEU A 39 -4.76 -10.63 -7.72
CA LEU A 39 -4.22 -9.54 -6.90
C LEU A 39 -5.24 -8.42 -6.72
N THR A 40 -5.94 -7.98 -7.77
CA THR A 40 -6.95 -6.93 -7.62
C THR A 40 -8.11 -7.39 -6.73
N LYS A 41 -8.48 -8.66 -6.84
CA LYS A 41 -9.58 -9.26 -6.06
C LYS A 41 -9.29 -9.51 -4.60
N THR A 42 -8.06 -9.31 -4.13
CA THR A 42 -7.80 -9.27 -2.68
C THR A 42 -8.39 -8.02 -2.04
N GLU A 43 -8.56 -6.93 -2.80
CA GLU A 43 -9.12 -5.66 -2.30
C GLU A 43 -10.50 -5.33 -2.88
N ASN A 44 -10.77 -5.70 -4.14
CA ASN A 44 -12.02 -5.34 -4.80
C ASN A 44 -12.43 -6.35 -5.89
N ARG A 45 -13.73 -6.65 -6.02
CA ARG A 45 -14.25 -7.61 -7.00
C ARG A 45 -14.03 -7.21 -8.46
N PHE A 46 -13.90 -5.92 -8.75
CA PHE A 46 -13.71 -5.36 -10.09
C PHE A 46 -12.24 -5.36 -10.46
N ASP A 47 -11.84 -6.25 -11.38
CA ASP A 47 -10.45 -6.44 -11.81
C ASP A 47 -10.09 -5.68 -13.09
N HIS A 48 -11.07 -5.07 -13.75
CA HIS A 48 -10.87 -4.39 -15.03
C HIS A 48 -11.79 -3.19 -15.19
N VAL A 49 -11.28 -2.18 -15.87
CA VAL A 49 -12.00 -0.95 -16.19
C VAL A 49 -11.86 -0.61 -17.68
N GLY A 50 -12.90 -0.01 -18.24
CA GLY A 50 -12.90 0.63 -19.55
C GLY A 50 -13.49 2.03 -19.43
N MET A 51 -13.22 2.89 -20.40
CA MET A 51 -13.85 4.22 -20.46
C MET A 51 -14.95 4.20 -21.51
N LEU A 52 -16.12 4.71 -21.15
CA LEU A 52 -17.24 4.87 -22.05
C LEU A 52 -17.06 6.13 -22.89
N LEU A 53 -17.30 6.01 -24.19
CA LEU A 53 -17.15 7.07 -25.17
C LEU A 53 -18.39 7.14 -26.07
N LYS A 54 -18.94 8.33 -26.22
CA LYS A 54 -19.99 8.64 -27.20
C LYS A 54 -19.32 9.20 -28.45
N VAL A 55 -19.37 8.42 -29.53
CA VAL A 55 -18.88 8.84 -30.85
C VAL A 55 -19.92 8.43 -31.89
N HIS A 56 -20.62 9.41 -32.44
CA HIS A 56 -21.55 9.15 -33.53
C HIS A 56 -20.79 8.81 -34.82
N GLU A 57 -21.39 7.99 -35.67
CA GLU A 57 -20.75 7.53 -36.91
C GLU A 57 -20.27 8.69 -37.80
N LYS A 58 -21.02 9.79 -37.82
CA LYS A 58 -20.67 11.02 -38.55
C LYS A 58 -19.42 11.71 -38.02
N ASP A 59 -19.10 11.54 -36.73
CA ASP A 59 -17.92 12.13 -36.11
C ASP A 59 -16.68 11.24 -36.23
N LEU A 60 -16.85 9.95 -36.56
CA LEU A 60 -15.71 9.04 -36.77
C LEU A 60 -14.80 9.45 -37.93
N GLU A 61 -15.31 10.24 -38.88
CA GLU A 61 -14.48 10.79 -39.96
C GLU A 61 -13.40 11.75 -39.43
N LYS A 62 -13.65 12.40 -38.29
CA LYS A 62 -12.69 13.33 -37.64
C LYS A 62 -11.59 12.57 -36.88
N TYR A 63 -11.78 11.29 -36.61
CA TYR A 63 -10.93 10.46 -35.74
C TYR A 63 -10.48 9.19 -36.48
N PRO A 64 -9.55 9.30 -37.46
CA PRO A 64 -9.16 8.20 -38.33
C PRO A 64 -8.50 7.03 -37.59
N GLU A 65 -7.74 7.27 -36.52
CA GLU A 65 -7.14 6.19 -35.74
C GLU A 65 -8.18 5.44 -34.91
N ALA A 66 -9.12 6.16 -34.29
CA ALA A 66 -10.26 5.55 -33.60
C ALA A 66 -11.03 4.62 -34.54
N ARG A 67 -11.32 5.08 -35.77
CA ARG A 67 -12.03 4.29 -36.77
C ARG A 67 -11.34 2.97 -37.09
N LYS A 68 -10.00 2.94 -37.14
CA LYS A 68 -9.22 1.70 -37.38
C LYS A 68 -9.25 0.72 -36.21
N ARG A 69 -9.59 1.20 -35.01
CA ARG A 69 -9.55 0.44 -33.75
C ARG A 69 -10.92 0.00 -33.27
N ILE A 70 -11.99 0.40 -33.97
CA ILE A 70 -13.34 -0.10 -33.77
C ILE A 70 -13.38 -1.56 -34.20
N VAL A 71 -13.71 -2.43 -33.25
CA VAL A 71 -13.91 -3.86 -33.51
C VAL A 71 -15.27 -4.10 -34.16
N GLU A 72 -16.27 -3.32 -33.78
CA GLU A 72 -17.64 -3.41 -34.30
C GLU A 72 -18.37 -2.07 -34.14
N VAL A 73 -19.26 -1.75 -35.08
CA VAL A 73 -20.01 -0.48 -35.06
C VAL A 73 -21.10 -0.53 -34.00
N SER A 74 -21.15 0.49 -33.12
CA SER A 74 -22.17 0.60 -32.09
C SER A 74 -23.45 1.25 -32.63
N PRO A 75 -24.62 0.61 -32.48
CA PRO A 75 -25.91 1.20 -32.85
C PRO A 75 -26.25 2.48 -32.08
N SER A 76 -25.87 2.56 -30.79
CA SER A 76 -26.10 3.76 -29.97
C SER A 76 -25.01 4.83 -30.10
N GLY A 77 -23.96 4.56 -30.89
CA GLY A 77 -22.75 5.39 -30.92
C GLY A 77 -21.97 5.35 -29.61
N THR A 78 -22.14 4.31 -28.79
CA THR A 78 -21.46 4.16 -27.49
C THR A 78 -20.40 3.07 -27.59
N TYR A 79 -19.16 3.44 -27.31
CA TYR A 79 -18.02 2.53 -27.34
C TYR A 79 -17.38 2.41 -25.96
N VAL A 80 -16.80 1.25 -25.67
CA VAL A 80 -15.94 1.02 -24.51
C VAL A 80 -14.50 1.01 -25.00
N LEU A 81 -13.74 2.00 -24.56
CA LEU A 81 -12.29 2.07 -24.72
C LEU A 81 -11.64 1.15 -23.69
N GLU A 82 -10.96 0.12 -24.17
CA GLU A 82 -10.21 -0.82 -23.34
C GLU A 82 -8.79 -0.96 -23.86
N THR A 83 -7.84 -1.13 -22.94
CA THR A 83 -6.53 -1.69 -23.26
C THR A 83 -6.47 -3.14 -22.79
N ASN A 84 -6.06 -4.01 -23.70
CA ASN A 84 -5.86 -5.44 -23.48
C ASN A 84 -4.59 -5.87 -24.22
N MET A 85 -4.20 -7.15 -24.17
CA MET A 85 -2.98 -7.67 -24.82
C MET A 85 -2.81 -7.32 -26.32
N ARG A 86 -3.86 -6.88 -27.02
CA ARG A 86 -3.82 -6.41 -28.42
C ARG A 86 -3.59 -4.90 -28.55
N GLY A 87 -3.36 -4.20 -27.44
CA GLY A 87 -3.29 -2.74 -27.35
C GLY A 87 -4.65 -2.12 -27.03
N ILE A 88 -4.79 -0.84 -27.39
CA ILE A 88 -6.00 -0.05 -27.15
C ILE A 88 -7.02 -0.32 -28.26
N THR A 89 -8.24 -0.64 -27.88
CA THR A 89 -9.35 -1.05 -28.76
C THR A 89 -10.66 -0.38 -28.36
N LEU A 90 -11.55 -0.19 -29.33
CA LEU A 90 -12.91 0.27 -29.12
C LEU A 90 -13.90 -0.87 -29.42
N TYR A 91 -14.64 -1.30 -28.39
CA TYR A 91 -15.74 -2.24 -28.55
C TYR A 91 -17.08 -1.51 -28.51
N ALA A 92 -18.09 -1.98 -29.24
CA ALA A 92 -19.44 -1.46 -29.03
C ALA A 92 -19.89 -1.82 -27.61
N ALA A 93 -20.45 -0.86 -26.88
CA ALA A 93 -20.82 -1.05 -25.48
C ALA A 93 -21.84 -2.17 -25.32
N GLU A 94 -22.84 -2.23 -26.20
CA GLU A 94 -23.89 -3.24 -26.24
C GLU A 94 -23.28 -4.64 -26.22
N HIS A 95 -22.34 -4.87 -27.12
CA HIS A 95 -21.72 -6.17 -27.28
C HIS A 95 -20.73 -6.47 -26.15
N ARG A 96 -19.94 -5.49 -25.70
CA ARG A 96 -18.99 -5.69 -24.61
C ARG A 96 -19.69 -6.09 -23.30
N ILE A 97 -20.86 -5.51 -23.04
CA ILE A 97 -21.71 -5.79 -21.87
C ILE A 97 -22.29 -7.20 -21.90
N THR A 98 -22.61 -7.73 -23.08
CA THR A 98 -23.10 -9.12 -23.20
C THR A 98 -22.01 -10.15 -22.90
N ARG A 99 -20.74 -9.86 -23.23
CA ARG A 99 -19.61 -10.81 -23.18
C ARG A 99 -18.84 -10.92 -21.85
N THR A 100 -19.21 -10.16 -20.82
CA THR A 100 -18.50 -10.27 -19.52
C THR A 100 -18.68 -11.65 -18.87
N SER A 101 -17.62 -12.22 -18.31
CA SER A 101 -17.62 -13.62 -17.83
C SER A 101 -18.30 -13.83 -16.47
N ALA A 102 -18.36 -12.80 -15.62
CA ALA A 102 -19.08 -12.85 -14.35
C ALA A 102 -20.47 -12.18 -14.40
N ASN A 103 -20.85 -11.52 -15.51
CA ASN A 103 -22.15 -10.83 -15.63
C ASN A 103 -22.41 -9.78 -14.54
N GLU A 104 -21.36 -9.13 -14.04
CA GLU A 104 -21.44 -7.98 -13.14
C GLU A 104 -20.64 -6.81 -13.73
N LEU A 105 -21.36 -5.75 -14.07
CA LEU A 105 -20.90 -4.53 -14.72
C LEU A 105 -21.59 -3.32 -14.09
N VAL A 106 -20.80 -2.33 -13.70
CA VAL A 106 -21.31 -1.05 -13.18
C VAL A 106 -20.59 0.09 -13.87
N SER A 107 -21.27 1.20 -14.08
CA SER A 107 -20.67 2.44 -14.57
C SER A 107 -20.56 3.44 -13.44
N ARG A 108 -19.58 4.34 -13.53
CA ARG A 108 -19.48 5.52 -12.69
C ARG A 108 -19.32 6.74 -13.57
N SER A 109 -20.16 7.75 -13.35
CA SER A 109 -20.08 8.97 -14.13
C SER A 109 -18.98 9.90 -13.65
N ILE A 110 -18.45 10.70 -14.59
CA ILE A 110 -17.61 11.85 -14.28
C ILE A 110 -18.32 13.12 -14.77
N ASN A 111 -18.73 13.99 -13.85
CA ASN A 111 -19.41 15.22 -14.24
C ASN A 111 -18.39 16.36 -14.34
N VAL A 112 -18.56 17.23 -15.34
CA VAL A 112 -17.62 18.31 -15.68
C VAL A 112 -18.27 19.70 -15.67
N GLY A 113 -19.40 19.82 -14.98
CA GLY A 113 -20.24 21.01 -14.95
C GLY A 113 -21.22 21.06 -16.13
N ASP A 114 -21.48 22.26 -16.65
CA ASP A 114 -22.54 22.49 -17.63
C ASP A 114 -22.26 21.85 -19.02
N ALA A 115 -23.32 21.63 -19.79
CA ALA A 115 -23.29 20.98 -21.11
C ALA A 115 -22.21 21.51 -22.10
N PRO A 116 -21.86 22.82 -22.16
CA PRO A 116 -20.75 23.28 -22.99
C PRO A 116 -19.39 22.73 -22.56
N LYS A 117 -19.12 22.62 -21.25
CA LYS A 117 -17.87 22.05 -20.71
C LYS A 117 -17.80 20.55 -20.95
N GLU A 118 -18.94 19.87 -20.86
CA GLU A 118 -19.06 18.45 -21.21
C GLU A 118 -18.66 18.19 -22.66
N ARG A 119 -19.21 18.97 -23.61
CA ARG A 119 -18.85 18.85 -25.04
C ARG A 119 -17.38 19.13 -25.29
N HIS A 120 -16.83 20.19 -24.68
CA HIS A 120 -15.42 20.51 -24.81
C HIS A 120 -14.53 19.39 -24.26
N THR A 121 -14.89 18.81 -23.12
CA THR A 121 -14.18 17.68 -22.50
C THR A 121 -14.24 16.45 -23.40
N GLN A 122 -15.42 16.14 -23.95
CA GLN A 122 -15.60 15.04 -24.89
C GLN A 122 -14.70 15.20 -26.12
N GLU A 123 -14.69 16.38 -26.74
CA GLU A 123 -13.81 16.68 -27.88
C GLU A 123 -12.33 16.53 -27.51
N ALA A 124 -11.91 17.06 -26.37
CA ALA A 124 -10.54 16.95 -25.88
C ALA A 124 -10.12 15.48 -25.63
N LEU A 125 -11.02 14.67 -25.06
CA LEU A 125 -10.79 13.23 -24.84
C LEU A 125 -10.58 12.51 -26.16
N LEU A 126 -11.47 12.73 -27.13
CA LEU A 126 -11.40 12.07 -28.44
C LEU A 126 -10.15 12.50 -29.22
N GLN A 127 -9.80 13.79 -29.21
CA GLN A 127 -8.57 14.29 -29.84
C GLN A 127 -7.32 13.71 -29.18
N THR A 128 -7.27 13.66 -27.85
CA THR A 128 -6.11 13.12 -27.12
C THR A 128 -5.94 11.63 -27.40
N MET A 129 -7.05 10.90 -27.48
CA MET A 129 -7.07 9.46 -27.73
C MET A 129 -6.44 9.07 -29.07
N GLU A 130 -6.58 9.88 -30.12
CA GLU A 130 -5.93 9.62 -31.42
C GLU A 130 -4.42 9.41 -31.30
N SER A 131 -3.77 10.12 -30.37
CA SER A 131 -2.33 9.99 -30.12
C SER A 131 -1.94 8.74 -29.32
N LEU A 132 -2.91 8.06 -28.69
CA LEU A 132 -2.64 6.96 -27.77
C LEU A 132 -2.79 5.58 -28.40
N TYR A 133 -3.53 5.41 -29.49
CA TYR A 133 -3.86 4.08 -30.05
C TYR A 133 -2.67 3.19 -30.43
N SER A 134 -1.48 3.75 -30.64
CA SER A 134 -0.25 2.99 -30.87
C SER A 134 0.37 2.41 -29.58
N THR A 135 -0.13 2.79 -28.41
CA THR A 135 0.41 2.37 -27.11
C THR A 135 0.10 0.88 -26.86
N PRO A 136 1.12 0.03 -26.64
CA PRO A 136 0.90 -1.38 -26.33
C PRO A 136 0.37 -1.59 -24.91
N TYR A 137 -0.10 -2.81 -24.65
CA TYR A 137 -0.39 -3.27 -23.30
C TYR A 137 0.89 -3.50 -22.50
N GLN A 138 0.82 -3.25 -21.19
CA GLN A 138 1.93 -3.52 -20.29
C GLN A 138 2.16 -5.03 -20.09
N ASP A 139 3.30 -5.52 -20.58
CA ASP A 139 3.72 -6.92 -20.50
C ASP A 139 4.84 -7.15 -19.48
N ASN A 140 5.46 -6.09 -18.96
CA ASN A 140 6.54 -6.18 -18.00
C ASN A 140 6.03 -5.93 -16.58
N VAL A 141 6.11 -6.98 -15.76
CA VAL A 141 5.70 -6.97 -14.34
C VAL A 141 6.36 -5.82 -13.57
N LEU A 142 7.62 -5.47 -13.86
CA LEU A 142 8.33 -4.40 -13.16
C LEU A 142 7.63 -3.04 -13.28
N HIS A 143 6.99 -2.77 -14.42
CA HIS A 143 6.25 -1.52 -14.62
C HIS A 143 4.83 -1.56 -14.04
N ILE A 144 4.35 -2.73 -13.61
CA ILE A 144 3.08 -2.89 -12.89
C ILE A 144 3.28 -2.73 -11.38
N LEU A 145 4.50 -2.98 -10.88
CA LEU A 145 4.82 -2.89 -9.45
C LEU A 145 4.41 -1.57 -8.78
N PRO A 146 4.54 -0.37 -9.41
CA PRO A 146 4.05 0.87 -8.82
C PRO A 146 2.54 0.86 -8.56
N SER A 147 1.73 0.17 -9.37
CA SER A 147 0.28 0.04 -9.09
C SER A 147 -0.03 -0.95 -7.97
N ILE A 148 0.83 -1.96 -7.77
CA ILE A 148 0.65 -3.02 -6.77
C ILE A 148 1.17 -2.58 -5.41
N PHE A 149 2.30 -1.87 -5.40
CA PHE A 149 2.99 -1.46 -4.19
C PHE A 149 2.53 -0.09 -3.70
N SER A 150 2.18 -0.06 -2.42
CA SER A 150 1.73 1.12 -1.69
C SER A 150 2.53 1.28 -0.40
N PRO A 151 3.88 1.43 -0.48
CA PRO A 151 4.69 1.59 0.72
C PRO A 151 4.30 2.85 1.49
N PRO A 152 4.64 2.92 2.79
CA PRO A 152 4.25 4.04 3.65
C PRO A 152 4.64 5.42 3.10
N ASP A 153 5.82 5.56 2.48
CA ASP A 153 6.25 6.86 1.94
C ASP A 153 5.40 7.31 0.74
N LYS A 154 5.00 6.38 -0.13
CA LYS A 154 4.08 6.65 -1.23
C LYS A 154 2.70 7.03 -0.69
N MET A 155 2.18 6.31 0.29
CA MET A 155 0.87 6.60 0.88
C MET A 155 0.82 7.98 1.56
N ASP A 156 1.92 8.37 2.22
CA ASP A 156 2.09 9.71 2.79
C ASP A 156 2.10 10.78 1.70
N ARG A 157 2.78 10.55 0.57
CA ARG A 157 2.71 11.45 -0.60
C ARG A 157 1.30 11.53 -1.17
N ILE A 158 0.59 10.42 -1.34
CA ILE A 158 -0.82 10.41 -1.83
C ILE A 158 -1.70 11.25 -0.91
N THR A 159 -1.58 11.09 0.40
CA THR A 159 -2.37 11.86 1.38
C THR A 159 -1.95 13.34 1.39
N ALA A 160 -0.66 13.63 1.28
CA ALA A 160 -0.15 14.98 1.18
C ALA A 160 -0.65 15.69 -0.08
N ALA A 161 -0.65 15.03 -1.24
CA ALA A 161 -1.20 15.57 -2.48
C ALA A 161 -2.72 15.83 -2.37
N HIS A 162 -3.46 14.92 -1.73
CA HIS A 162 -4.89 15.12 -1.49
C HIS A 162 -5.14 16.36 -0.61
N LYS A 163 -4.44 16.48 0.53
CA LYS A 163 -4.53 17.63 1.43
C LYS A 163 -4.12 18.93 0.72
N PHE A 164 -3.04 18.90 -0.07
CA PHE A 164 -2.58 20.04 -0.86
C PHE A 164 -3.68 20.53 -1.82
N ASN A 165 -4.27 19.62 -2.61
CA ASN A 165 -5.33 19.98 -3.55
C ASN A 165 -6.58 20.48 -2.86
N ARG A 166 -6.97 19.85 -1.74
CA ARG A 166 -8.11 20.29 -0.93
C ARG A 166 -7.90 21.71 -0.41
N LEU A 167 -6.73 22.01 0.17
CA LEU A 167 -6.41 23.35 0.64
C LEU A 167 -6.39 24.38 -0.49
N ARG A 168 -5.98 24.00 -1.70
CA ARG A 168 -6.01 24.90 -2.86
C ARG A 168 -7.44 25.28 -3.24
N ILE A 169 -8.33 24.30 -3.32
CA ILE A 169 -9.76 24.54 -3.58
C ILE A 169 -10.37 25.46 -2.50
N GLU A 170 -10.04 25.22 -1.22
CA GLU A 170 -10.50 26.05 -0.11
C GLU A 170 -9.96 27.49 -0.19
N ALA A 171 -8.69 27.67 -0.56
CA ALA A 171 -8.08 28.99 -0.73
C ALA A 171 -8.68 29.76 -1.91
N ASP A 172 -8.97 29.09 -3.02
CA ASP A 172 -9.60 29.69 -4.20
C ASP A 172 -11.04 30.13 -3.88
N ALA A 173 -11.80 29.29 -3.16
CA ALA A 173 -13.14 29.63 -2.68
C ALA A 173 -13.13 30.85 -1.74
N LEU A 174 -12.22 30.87 -0.75
CA LEU A 174 -12.06 32.02 0.15
C LEU A 174 -11.63 33.30 -0.59
N THR A 175 -10.84 33.16 -1.66
CA THR A 175 -10.44 34.31 -2.50
C THR A 175 -11.65 34.89 -3.21
N ALA A 176 -12.52 34.04 -3.76
CA ALA A 176 -13.79 34.47 -4.35
C ALA A 176 -14.73 35.10 -3.33
N MET A 177 -14.82 34.56 -2.11
CA MET A 177 -15.62 35.13 -1.01
C MET A 177 -15.08 36.50 -0.58
N ALA A 178 -13.76 36.67 -0.44
CA ALA A 178 -13.14 37.95 -0.11
C ALA A 178 -13.39 39.05 -1.15
N ALA A 179 -13.52 38.68 -2.42
CA ALA A 179 -13.90 39.62 -3.48
C ALA A 179 -15.38 40.04 -3.40
N ARG A 180 -16.27 39.12 -2.99
CA ARG A 180 -17.71 39.36 -2.87
C ARG A 180 -18.13 40.05 -1.57
N GLN A 181 -17.39 39.83 -0.49
CA GLN A 181 -17.72 40.30 0.85
C GLN A 181 -16.54 41.07 1.48
N PRO A 182 -16.35 42.36 1.14
CA PRO A 182 -15.20 43.15 1.60
C PRO A 182 -15.10 43.28 3.13
N GLY A 183 -16.23 43.27 3.84
CA GLY A 183 -16.29 43.39 5.30
C GLY A 183 -15.63 42.22 6.07
N SER A 184 -15.67 41.01 5.50
CA SER A 184 -15.05 39.80 6.07
C SER A 184 -13.73 39.43 5.39
N ALA A 185 -13.26 40.24 4.43
CA ALA A 185 -12.10 39.92 3.60
C ALA A 185 -10.80 39.72 4.42
N SER A 186 -10.64 40.39 5.56
CA SER A 186 -9.50 40.20 6.46
C SER A 186 -9.46 38.79 7.07
N VAL A 187 -10.62 38.27 7.51
CA VAL A 187 -10.78 36.91 8.06
C VAL A 187 -10.44 35.88 6.98
N TYR A 188 -10.99 36.04 5.77
CA TYR A 188 -10.70 35.11 4.67
C TYR A 188 -9.24 35.15 4.26
N ARG A 189 -8.61 36.33 4.19
CA ARG A 189 -7.17 36.45 3.88
C ARG A 189 -6.29 35.79 4.94
N ALA A 190 -6.64 35.90 6.22
CA ALA A 190 -5.93 35.21 7.29
C ALA A 190 -6.02 33.68 7.15
N LEU A 191 -7.20 33.15 6.82
CA LEU A 191 -7.38 31.72 6.54
C LEU A 191 -6.62 31.26 5.29
N ILE A 192 -6.68 32.04 4.20
CA ILE A 192 -5.90 31.78 2.97
C ILE A 192 -4.41 31.69 3.30
N HIS A 193 -3.89 32.59 4.13
CA HIS A 193 -2.48 32.57 4.54
C HIS A 193 -2.14 31.27 5.28
N LYS A 194 -2.96 30.84 6.24
CA LYS A 194 -2.79 29.56 6.95
C LYS A 194 -2.78 28.37 5.99
N TYR A 195 -3.70 28.35 5.01
CA TYR A 195 -3.81 27.25 4.04
C TYR A 195 -2.62 27.22 3.08
N LYS A 196 -2.15 28.38 2.61
CA LYS A 196 -0.96 28.48 1.75
C LYS A 196 0.32 28.04 2.48
N ASN A 197 0.50 28.41 3.75
CA ASN A 197 1.65 27.95 4.54
C ASN A 197 1.65 26.42 4.71
N ALA A 198 0.48 25.82 4.94
CA ALA A 198 0.36 24.37 5.02
C ALA A 198 0.62 23.69 3.66
N GLN A 199 0.16 24.28 2.56
CA GLN A 199 0.49 23.81 1.20
C GLN A 199 2.00 23.85 0.92
N GLU A 200 2.67 24.93 1.33
CA GLU A 200 4.13 25.07 1.19
C GLU A 200 4.87 23.99 1.97
N PHE A 201 4.47 23.76 3.24
CA PHE A 201 5.02 22.68 4.06
C PHE A 201 4.86 21.30 3.40
N LEU A 202 3.65 20.99 2.89
CA LEU A 202 3.37 19.71 2.23
C LEU A 202 4.27 19.50 1.01
N LEU A 203 4.45 20.54 0.18
CA LEU A 203 5.34 20.48 -0.98
C LEU A 203 6.82 20.32 -0.57
N ALA A 204 7.29 21.11 0.39
CA ALA A 204 8.68 21.08 0.83
C ALA A 204 9.05 19.73 1.47
N THR A 205 8.11 19.12 2.20
CA THR A 205 8.34 17.87 2.93
C THR A 205 8.22 16.66 2.00
N TYR A 206 7.10 16.52 1.30
CA TYR A 206 6.71 15.30 0.58
C TYR A 206 7.06 15.32 -0.91
N PHE A 207 7.24 16.50 -1.52
CA PHE A 207 7.50 16.67 -2.94
C PHE A 207 8.74 17.51 -3.31
N PRO A 208 9.86 17.47 -2.57
CA PRO A 208 11.03 18.29 -2.91
C PRO A 208 11.78 17.81 -4.15
N HIS A 209 11.46 16.62 -4.65
CA HIS A 209 11.98 16.07 -5.90
C HIS A 209 11.29 16.67 -7.15
N LEU A 210 10.10 17.25 -7.00
CA LEU A 210 9.38 17.87 -8.11
C LEU A 210 9.98 19.23 -8.46
N LYS A 211 10.07 19.52 -9.76
CA LYS A 211 10.53 20.82 -10.25
C LYS A 211 9.47 21.89 -10.02
N ARG A 212 9.90 23.07 -9.59
CA ARG A 212 9.07 24.27 -9.55
C ARG A 212 8.87 24.79 -10.98
N CYS A 213 7.64 25.18 -11.33
CA CYS A 213 7.34 25.68 -12.67
C CYS A 213 8.02 27.05 -12.90
N PRO A 214 8.83 27.25 -13.97
CA PRO A 214 9.63 28.47 -14.17
C PRO A 214 8.84 29.76 -14.41
N THR A 215 7.54 29.70 -14.67
CA THR A 215 6.64 30.87 -14.77
C THR A 215 6.37 31.54 -13.41
N ALA A 216 7.34 31.41 -12.49
CA ALA A 216 7.32 31.55 -11.04
C ALA A 216 7.19 32.98 -10.49
N ALA A 217 6.73 33.96 -11.27
CA ALA A 217 6.46 35.29 -10.71
C ALA A 217 5.11 35.37 -9.96
N ALA A 218 4.18 34.44 -10.19
CA ALA A 218 2.79 34.57 -9.69
C ALA A 218 2.33 33.49 -8.68
N ASP A 219 2.91 32.28 -8.65
CA ASP A 219 2.49 31.24 -7.69
C ASP A 219 3.67 30.38 -7.19
N PRO A 220 4.17 30.59 -5.95
CA PRO A 220 5.24 29.80 -5.36
C PRO A 220 4.85 28.33 -5.10
N LEU A 221 3.55 28.00 -5.16
CA LEU A 221 3.01 26.66 -4.95
C LEU A 221 2.91 25.83 -6.24
N SER A 222 3.29 26.41 -7.39
CA SER A 222 3.26 25.72 -8.68
C SER A 222 4.44 24.74 -8.83
N VAL A 223 4.10 23.45 -8.99
CA VAL A 223 5.05 22.36 -9.25
C VAL A 223 4.63 21.59 -10.50
N ASP A 224 5.63 21.07 -11.20
CA ASP A 224 5.41 20.18 -12.35
C ASP A 224 5.06 18.78 -11.86
N TRP A 225 3.76 18.49 -11.82
CA TRP A 225 3.24 17.17 -11.46
C TRP A 225 3.42 16.14 -12.59
N SER A 226 3.88 16.52 -13.79
CA SER A 226 3.95 15.61 -14.93
C SER A 226 5.16 14.68 -14.88
N CYS A 227 6.26 15.10 -14.23
CA CYS A 227 7.55 14.41 -14.25
C CYS A 227 8.30 14.49 -12.90
N GLY A 228 9.39 13.73 -12.77
CA GLY A 228 10.29 13.79 -11.61
C GLY A 228 9.91 12.89 -10.44
N HIS A 229 8.82 12.12 -10.55
CA HIS A 229 8.34 11.17 -9.54
C HIS A 229 9.36 10.06 -9.24
N PHE A 230 9.27 9.49 -8.03
CA PHE A 230 9.99 8.26 -7.72
C PHE A 230 9.41 7.08 -8.52
N TRP A 231 10.23 6.09 -8.87
CA TRP A 231 9.78 4.90 -9.59
C TRP A 231 8.59 4.22 -8.90
N ILE A 232 8.58 4.17 -7.56
CA ILE A 232 7.49 3.58 -6.78
C ILE A 232 6.18 4.36 -6.87
N ASP A 233 6.24 5.66 -7.16
CA ASP A 233 5.06 6.48 -7.44
C ASP A 233 4.52 6.21 -8.84
N GLY A 234 5.35 5.69 -9.74
CA GLY A 234 4.99 5.44 -11.13
C GLY A 234 5.22 6.65 -12.04
N VAL A 235 4.63 6.60 -13.22
CA VAL A 235 4.77 7.61 -14.27
C VAL A 235 3.42 8.01 -14.82
N ASN A 236 3.30 9.27 -15.26
CA ASN A 236 2.08 9.72 -15.93
C ASN A 236 2.02 9.18 -17.35
N ASN A 237 3.12 9.24 -18.11
CA ASN A 237 3.16 8.84 -19.51
C ASN A 237 4.01 7.58 -19.71
N ALA A 238 3.46 6.40 -19.41
CA ALA A 238 4.15 5.16 -19.72
C ALA A 238 4.10 4.84 -21.22
N GLU A 239 5.14 4.18 -21.71
CA GLU A 239 5.21 3.67 -23.08
C GLU A 239 4.28 2.48 -23.32
N LYS A 240 3.85 1.79 -22.26
CA LYS A 240 2.88 0.70 -22.27
C LYS A 240 1.97 0.83 -21.06
N MET A 241 0.67 0.59 -21.23
CA MET A 241 -0.32 0.91 -20.19
C MET A 241 -1.24 -0.27 -19.83
N VAL A 242 -1.64 -0.32 -18.57
CA VAL A 242 -2.76 -1.16 -18.10
C VAL A 242 -4.10 -0.40 -18.15
N CYS A 243 -5.20 -1.09 -17.86
CA CYS A 243 -6.55 -0.57 -18.03
C CYS A 243 -6.85 0.72 -17.26
N ALA A 244 -6.57 0.77 -15.95
CA ALA A 244 -6.80 1.97 -15.15
C ALA A 244 -5.85 3.12 -15.53
N GLU A 245 -4.61 2.79 -15.88
CA GLU A 245 -3.60 3.76 -16.31
C GLU A 245 -4.00 4.49 -17.58
N LEU A 246 -4.58 3.81 -18.57
CA LEU A 246 -5.09 4.45 -19.80
C LEU A 246 -6.11 5.54 -19.47
N ILE A 247 -7.07 5.24 -18.60
CA ILE A 247 -8.15 6.17 -18.21
C ILE A 247 -7.55 7.36 -17.47
N CYS A 248 -6.72 7.11 -16.46
CA CYS A 248 -6.08 8.16 -15.67
C CYS A 248 -5.16 9.03 -16.52
N ASN A 249 -4.41 8.45 -17.46
CA ASN A 249 -3.55 9.22 -18.37
C ASN A 249 -4.37 10.16 -19.26
N LEU A 250 -5.47 9.66 -19.84
CA LEU A 250 -6.39 10.48 -20.63
C LEU A 250 -6.97 11.63 -19.79
N TRP A 251 -7.51 11.31 -18.62
CA TRP A 251 -8.07 12.30 -17.69
C TRP A 251 -7.04 13.35 -17.25
N GLN A 252 -5.78 12.98 -17.04
CA GLN A 252 -4.71 13.94 -16.71
C GLN A 252 -4.42 14.88 -17.88
N ARG A 253 -4.34 14.35 -19.11
CA ARG A 253 -4.05 15.14 -20.32
C ARG A 253 -5.16 16.14 -20.64
N VAL A 254 -6.42 15.78 -20.40
CA VAL A 254 -7.57 16.67 -20.60
C VAL A 254 -7.91 17.52 -19.37
N GLY A 255 -7.15 17.38 -18.28
CA GLY A 255 -7.28 18.23 -17.09
C GLY A 255 -8.46 17.88 -16.16
N LEU A 256 -9.00 16.66 -16.23
CA LEU A 256 -10.05 16.15 -15.34
C LEU A 256 -9.52 15.76 -13.96
N ILE A 257 -8.29 15.25 -13.92
CA ILE A 257 -7.57 14.93 -12.67
C ILE A 257 -6.20 15.59 -12.65
N LYS A 258 -5.63 15.75 -11.46
CA LYS A 258 -4.26 16.26 -11.27
C LYS A 258 -3.23 15.18 -11.60
N GLY A 259 -2.00 15.60 -11.91
CA GLY A 259 -0.90 14.72 -12.33
C GLY A 259 -0.26 13.86 -11.23
N PHE A 260 -0.78 13.89 -9.99
CA PHE A 260 -0.36 12.99 -8.92
C PHE A 260 -1.61 12.49 -8.17
N PRO A 261 -1.70 11.17 -7.87
CA PRO A 261 -0.72 10.11 -8.12
C PRO A 261 -0.55 9.86 -9.63
N PRO A 262 0.62 9.38 -10.05
CA PRO A 262 0.85 9.09 -11.46
C PRO A 262 -0.13 8.05 -12.02
N ALA A 263 -0.48 8.16 -13.30
CA ALA A 263 -1.45 7.25 -13.93
C ALA A 263 -1.10 5.76 -13.75
N SER A 264 0.20 5.42 -13.86
CA SER A 264 0.67 4.03 -13.70
C SER A 264 0.60 3.50 -12.26
N SER A 265 0.25 4.33 -11.29
CA SER A 265 0.01 3.92 -9.89
C SER A 265 -1.44 3.51 -9.65
N MET A 266 -2.35 3.78 -10.58
CA MET A 266 -3.78 3.62 -10.36
C MET A 266 -4.23 2.19 -10.64
N ARG A 267 -5.05 1.66 -9.74
CA ARG A 267 -5.71 0.36 -9.88
C ARG A 267 -7.17 0.55 -10.27
N PRO A 268 -7.81 -0.48 -10.87
CA PRO A 268 -9.21 -0.42 -11.27
C PRO A 268 -10.15 0.11 -10.17
N PHE A 269 -10.00 -0.35 -8.94
CA PHE A 269 -10.90 0.04 -7.86
C PHE A 269 -10.62 1.43 -7.26
N ASP A 270 -9.45 2.03 -7.50
CA ASP A 270 -9.19 3.40 -7.02
C ASP A 270 -10.24 4.35 -7.63
N LEU A 271 -10.67 4.07 -8.87
CA LEU A 271 -11.73 4.82 -9.56
C LEU A 271 -13.15 4.62 -8.97
N LEU A 272 -13.34 3.69 -8.01
CA LEU A 272 -14.61 3.50 -7.27
C LEU A 272 -14.65 4.25 -5.93
N ASP A 273 -13.50 4.67 -5.42
CA ASP A 273 -13.38 5.07 -4.02
C ASP A 273 -13.13 6.57 -3.90
N ASP A 274 -14.16 7.32 -3.49
CA ASP A 274 -14.08 8.77 -3.27
C ASP A 274 -13.10 9.20 -2.18
N THR A 275 -12.80 8.30 -1.25
CA THR A 275 -11.88 8.59 -0.14
C THR A 275 -10.43 8.43 -0.59
N ARG A 276 -10.15 7.43 -1.44
CA ARG A 276 -8.79 7.14 -1.95
C ARG A 276 -8.46 7.92 -3.22
N PHE A 277 -9.43 8.14 -4.11
CA PHE A 277 -9.25 8.88 -5.35
C PHE A 277 -10.00 10.21 -5.28
N ASN A 278 -9.31 11.23 -4.78
CA ASN A 278 -9.84 12.58 -4.71
C ASN A 278 -8.81 13.58 -5.26
N PHE A 279 -8.44 13.31 -6.51
CA PHE A 279 -7.51 14.10 -7.32
C PHE A 279 -8.21 14.78 -8.50
N LEU A 280 -9.55 14.82 -8.46
CA LEU A 280 -10.37 15.50 -9.44
C LEU A 280 -10.04 17.00 -9.43
N ASN A 281 -10.13 17.61 -10.61
CA ASN A 281 -9.99 19.06 -10.73
C ASN A 281 -11.20 19.76 -10.08
N ALA A 282 -11.07 21.05 -9.77
CA ALA A 282 -12.14 21.82 -9.13
C ALA A 282 -13.46 21.86 -9.94
N SER A 283 -13.37 21.59 -11.25
CA SER A 283 -14.48 21.55 -12.20
C SER A 283 -15.02 20.14 -12.46
N SER A 284 -14.52 19.12 -11.77
CA SER A 284 -14.83 17.72 -12.05
C SER A 284 -15.22 16.99 -10.78
N GLU A 285 -16.18 16.09 -10.88
CA GLU A 285 -16.69 15.29 -9.78
C GLU A 285 -16.96 13.85 -10.23
N PHE A 286 -16.91 12.90 -9.30
CA PHE A 286 -17.51 11.61 -9.54
C PHE A 286 -19.00 11.66 -9.26
N GLY A 287 -19.79 11.14 -10.18
CA GLY A 287 -21.20 10.90 -9.94
C GLY A 287 -21.47 9.49 -9.39
N GLU A 288 -22.74 9.11 -9.48
CA GLU A 288 -23.26 7.87 -8.90
C GLU A 288 -22.71 6.63 -9.61
N ILE A 289 -22.68 5.52 -8.86
CA ILE A 289 -22.38 4.19 -9.40
C ILE A 289 -23.70 3.58 -9.85
N THR A 290 -23.84 3.34 -11.16
CA THR A 290 -25.05 2.79 -11.75
C THR A 290 -24.83 1.34 -12.20
N PRO A 291 -25.63 0.38 -11.72
CA PRO A 291 -25.59 -0.98 -12.24
C PRO A 291 -26.01 -1.04 -13.70
N ILE A 292 -25.17 -1.63 -14.56
CA ILE A 292 -25.47 -1.83 -15.98
C ILE A 292 -25.97 -3.25 -16.24
N LYS A 293 -25.31 -4.24 -15.62
CA LYS A 293 -25.69 -5.66 -15.72
C LYS A 293 -25.26 -6.38 -14.45
N ILE A 294 -26.21 -6.95 -13.72
CA ILE A 294 -25.96 -7.69 -12.48
C ILE A 294 -26.62 -9.05 -12.59
N SER A 295 -25.84 -10.13 -12.47
CA SER A 295 -26.38 -11.49 -12.38
C SER A 295 -27.03 -11.75 -11.03
N ASP A 296 -27.95 -12.71 -10.98
CA ASP A 296 -28.64 -13.12 -9.74
C ASP A 296 -27.68 -13.42 -8.57
N ALA A 297 -26.52 -14.00 -8.86
CA ALA A 297 -25.49 -14.31 -7.86
C ALA A 297 -24.95 -13.09 -7.11
N TYR A 298 -25.05 -11.89 -7.69
CA TYR A 298 -24.59 -10.63 -7.11
C TYR A 298 -25.74 -9.70 -6.72
N LYS A 299 -26.99 -10.05 -7.07
CA LYS A 299 -28.16 -9.19 -6.89
C LYS A 299 -28.37 -8.80 -5.43
N ALA A 300 -28.22 -9.74 -4.51
CA ALA A 300 -28.34 -9.49 -3.06
C ALA A 300 -27.38 -8.41 -2.52
N TYR A 301 -26.20 -8.25 -3.15
CA TYR A 301 -25.24 -7.22 -2.75
C TYR A 301 -25.68 -5.81 -3.19
N TRP A 302 -26.31 -5.72 -4.37
CA TRP A 302 -26.79 -4.45 -4.93
C TRP A 302 -28.19 -4.06 -4.45
N ASP A 303 -29.00 -5.05 -4.04
CA ASP A 303 -30.31 -4.86 -3.40
C ASP A 303 -30.18 -4.53 -1.89
N GLY A 304 -29.09 -4.96 -1.25
CA GLY A 304 -28.71 -4.51 0.09
C GLY A 304 -28.29 -3.04 0.04
N ALA A 305 -28.60 -2.27 1.09
CA ALA A 305 -28.41 -0.81 1.17
C ALA A 305 -27.21 -0.36 0.31
N ALA A 306 -27.50 0.32 -0.80
CA ALA A 306 -26.50 0.80 -1.74
C ALA A 306 -25.35 1.43 -0.96
N PRO A 307 -24.07 1.23 -1.36
CA PRO A 307 -22.96 1.86 -0.70
C PRO A 307 -23.28 3.34 -0.56
N GLN A 308 -23.47 3.80 0.68
CA GLN A 308 -23.83 5.18 0.92
C GLN A 308 -22.76 6.02 0.24
N PRO A 309 -23.14 7.05 -0.55
CA PRO A 309 -22.18 8.02 -1.04
C PRO A 309 -21.29 8.38 0.14
N GLY A 310 -19.97 8.17 -0.01
CA GLY A 310 -19.05 8.51 1.05
C GLY A 310 -19.38 9.95 1.46
N VAL A 311 -19.38 10.23 2.77
CA VAL A 311 -19.75 11.53 3.39
C VAL A 311 -18.92 12.73 2.86
N LEU A 312 -18.06 12.51 1.86
CA LEU A 312 -17.18 13.46 1.19
C LEU A 312 -17.36 13.55 -0.33
N GLY A 313 -18.34 12.86 -0.94
CA GLY A 313 -18.70 13.01 -2.35
C GLY A 313 -19.18 14.44 -2.60
N ARG A 314 -18.28 15.31 -3.05
CA ARG A 314 -18.62 16.70 -3.38
C ARG A 314 -19.31 16.70 -4.73
N SER A 315 -20.56 17.15 -4.75
CA SER A 315 -21.19 17.47 -6.01
C SER A 315 -20.48 18.64 -6.72
N CYS A 316 -20.53 18.79 -8.04
CA CYS A 316 -20.00 19.96 -8.76
C CYS A 316 -20.78 21.23 -8.35
N GLU A 317 -22.02 21.05 -7.91
CA GLU A 317 -22.82 22.07 -7.22
C GLU A 317 -22.26 22.43 -5.83
N ALA A 318 -21.65 21.49 -5.10
CA ALA A 318 -20.96 21.77 -3.84
C ALA A 318 -19.55 22.39 -4.04
N ALA A 319 -18.89 22.17 -5.18
CA ALA A 319 -17.60 22.80 -5.49
C ALA A 319 -17.74 24.23 -6.05
N CYS A 320 -18.76 24.47 -6.89
CA CYS A 320 -19.05 25.79 -7.45
C CYS A 320 -20.06 26.63 -6.62
N GLY A 321 -20.90 26.00 -5.80
CA GLY A 321 -22.01 26.65 -5.07
C GLY A 321 -21.80 26.89 -3.56
N ALA A 322 -20.72 26.39 -2.96
CA ALA A 322 -20.51 26.45 -1.50
C ALA A 322 -19.74 27.70 -1.03
N LEU A 323 -20.27 28.89 -1.28
CA LEU A 323 -19.69 30.19 -0.88
C LEU A 323 -20.25 30.71 0.45
N THR A 324 -20.48 29.84 1.43
CA THR A 324 -20.97 30.24 2.75
C THR A 324 -19.93 30.06 3.83
N ASP A 325 -20.00 30.92 4.85
CA ASP A 325 -19.13 30.85 6.02
C ASP A 325 -19.30 29.53 6.79
N GLU A 326 -20.54 29.02 6.86
CA GLU A 326 -20.88 27.76 7.55
C GLU A 326 -20.12 26.56 6.98
N GLN A 327 -20.03 26.46 5.65
CA GLN A 327 -19.33 25.33 5.00
C GLN A 327 -17.81 25.43 5.16
N ARG A 328 -17.24 26.66 5.13
CA ARG A 328 -15.82 26.87 5.41
C ARG A 328 -15.50 26.57 6.88
N LEU A 329 -16.42 26.94 7.80
CA LEU A 329 -16.31 26.61 9.20
C LEU A 329 -16.40 25.10 9.43
N ALA A 330 -17.30 24.40 8.74
CA ALA A 330 -17.39 22.95 8.79
C ALA A 330 -16.09 22.27 8.33
N PHE A 331 -15.45 22.77 7.25
CA PHE A 331 -14.14 22.29 6.84
C PHE A 331 -13.07 22.54 7.91
N ALA A 332 -12.97 23.76 8.44
CA ALA A 332 -12.02 24.09 9.50
C ALA A 332 -12.24 23.23 10.76
N ASN A 333 -13.49 23.01 11.15
CA ASN A 333 -13.86 22.17 12.29
C ASN A 333 -13.56 20.70 12.04
N ALA A 334 -13.73 20.20 10.81
CA ALA A 334 -13.30 18.84 10.45
C ALA A 334 -11.78 18.68 10.63
N VAL A 335 -10.98 19.66 10.21
CA VAL A 335 -9.52 19.66 10.43
C VAL A 335 -9.17 19.69 11.92
N ARG A 336 -9.83 20.56 12.70
CA ARG A 336 -9.59 20.71 14.15
C ARG A 336 -9.95 19.45 14.93
N THR A 337 -11.16 18.92 14.72
CA THR A 337 -11.66 17.72 15.40
C THR A 337 -10.83 16.48 15.08
N THR A 338 -10.44 16.29 13.81
CA THR A 338 -9.52 15.19 13.43
C THR A 338 -8.17 15.29 14.14
N SER A 339 -7.78 16.49 14.59
CA SER A 339 -6.53 16.74 15.31
C SER A 339 -6.67 16.66 16.84
N GLY A 340 -7.88 16.42 17.35
CA GLY A 340 -8.20 16.42 18.78
C GLY A 340 -8.43 17.82 19.38
N LEU A 341 -8.64 18.84 18.53
CA LEU A 341 -8.95 20.20 18.98
C LEU A 341 -10.47 20.43 19.03
N PRO A 342 -10.97 21.30 19.94
CA PRO A 342 -12.39 21.63 20.00
C PRO A 342 -12.85 22.36 18.74
N GLN A 343 -14.13 22.20 18.40
CA GLN A 343 -14.77 22.94 17.31
C GLN A 343 -14.77 24.44 17.64
N ALA A 344 -14.50 25.26 16.63
CA ALA A 344 -14.67 26.70 16.69
C ALA A 344 -16.12 27.07 16.35
N GLU A 345 -16.64 28.12 16.98
CA GLU A 345 -18.00 28.61 16.74
C GLU A 345 -18.08 29.50 15.50
N THR A 346 -16.98 30.16 15.15
CA THR A 346 -16.93 31.12 14.02
C THR A 346 -15.63 31.02 13.22
N LEU A 347 -15.67 31.47 11.96
CA LEU A 347 -14.46 31.60 11.13
C LEU A 347 -13.46 32.62 11.70
N LEU A 348 -13.94 33.64 12.41
CA LEU A 348 -13.09 34.64 13.05
C LEU A 348 -12.19 34.01 14.10
N GLU A 349 -12.73 33.09 14.91
CA GLU A 349 -11.97 32.35 15.92
C GLU A 349 -10.86 31.50 15.27
N VAL A 350 -11.18 30.80 14.18
CA VAL A 350 -10.20 30.01 13.41
C VAL A 350 -9.11 30.90 12.82
N ALA A 351 -9.50 32.06 12.28
CA ALA A 351 -8.56 33.02 11.68
C ALA A 351 -7.65 33.67 12.73
N ALA A 352 -8.19 34.00 13.91
CA ALA A 352 -7.48 34.66 15.01
C ALA A 352 -6.54 33.73 15.78
N SER A 353 -6.73 32.40 15.69
CA SER A 353 -5.84 31.43 16.32
C SER A 353 -4.38 31.68 15.88
N PRO A 354 -3.39 31.71 16.79
CA PRO A 354 -1.99 31.90 16.42
C PRO A 354 -1.39 30.65 15.74
N GLU A 355 -1.96 29.48 16.00
CA GLU A 355 -1.51 28.23 15.39
C GLU A 355 -1.83 28.22 13.89
N LEU A 356 -0.88 27.74 13.09
CA LEU A 356 -1.19 27.32 11.71
C LEU A 356 -2.18 26.15 11.73
N LEU A 357 -2.45 25.53 10.57
CA LEU A 357 -3.18 24.27 10.60
C LEU A 357 -2.51 23.28 11.56
N PRO A 358 -3.29 22.50 12.34
CA PRO A 358 -2.73 21.62 13.36
C PRO A 358 -1.69 20.66 12.76
N SER A 359 -0.54 20.55 13.41
CA SER A 359 0.59 19.72 12.94
C SER A 359 0.17 18.26 12.72
N ARG A 360 -0.69 17.72 13.61
CA ARG A 360 -1.29 16.38 13.50
C ARG A 360 -2.05 16.16 12.20
N TRP A 361 -2.64 17.20 11.61
CA TRP A 361 -3.32 17.10 10.34
C TRP A 361 -2.35 17.27 9.15
N VAL A 362 -1.38 18.17 9.24
CA VAL A 362 -0.47 18.50 8.12
C VAL A 362 0.66 17.48 7.95
N VAL A 363 1.14 16.87 9.03
CA VAL A 363 2.18 15.84 9.00
C VAL A 363 1.55 14.47 8.68
N GLN A 364 2.06 13.80 7.64
CA GLN A 364 1.60 12.47 7.21
C GLN A 364 2.48 11.34 7.73
N SER A 365 3.74 11.62 8.04
CA SER A 365 4.72 10.61 8.43
C SER A 365 5.05 10.75 9.92
N VAL A 366 5.33 9.64 10.59
CA VAL A 366 6.10 9.70 11.85
C VAL A 366 7.46 10.36 11.57
N THR A 367 8.08 11.04 12.52
CA THR A 367 9.44 11.56 12.32
C THR A 367 10.49 10.51 12.68
N ARG A 368 11.73 10.64 12.17
CA ARG A 368 12.85 9.81 12.64
C ARG A 368 13.05 9.95 14.14
N HIS A 369 12.77 11.14 14.68
CA HIS A 369 12.90 11.45 16.10
C HIS A 369 11.94 10.63 16.98
N ASP A 370 10.78 10.26 16.46
CA ASP A 370 9.81 9.46 17.22
C ASP A 370 10.04 7.95 17.05
N VAL A 371 10.62 7.53 15.92
CA VAL A 371 10.83 6.11 15.57
C VAL A 371 12.16 5.59 16.10
N VAL A 372 13.29 6.19 15.70
CA VAL A 372 14.63 5.60 15.88
C VAL A 372 15.00 5.43 17.36
N PRO A 373 14.81 6.43 18.25
CA PRO A 373 15.17 6.30 19.66
C PRO A 373 14.39 5.21 20.41
N ASN A 374 13.19 4.87 19.94
CA ASN A 374 12.28 3.91 20.57
C ASN A 374 12.30 2.53 19.88
N LEU A 375 12.94 2.40 18.72
CA LEU A 375 12.91 1.17 17.93
C LEU A 375 13.52 -0.02 18.68
N TRP A 376 14.59 0.19 19.46
CA TRP A 376 15.20 -0.87 20.26
C TRP A 376 14.22 -1.48 21.26
N PHE A 377 13.42 -0.65 21.94
CA PHE A 377 12.46 -1.09 22.94
C PHE A 377 11.30 -1.85 22.29
N ARG A 378 10.81 -1.35 21.15
CA ARG A 378 9.72 -1.99 20.39
C ARG A 378 10.15 -3.36 19.86
N VAL A 379 11.35 -3.47 19.30
CA VAL A 379 11.91 -4.74 18.80
C VAL A 379 12.18 -5.70 19.96
N PHE A 380 12.73 -5.23 21.08
CA PHE A 380 12.96 -6.04 22.26
C PHE A 380 11.67 -6.63 22.83
N SER A 381 10.68 -5.78 23.10
CA SER A 381 9.38 -6.16 23.66
C SER A 381 8.64 -7.14 22.75
N SER A 382 8.68 -6.92 21.43
CA SER A 382 8.13 -7.85 20.45
C SER A 382 8.85 -9.20 20.52
N GLY A 383 10.18 -9.21 20.55
CA GLY A 383 10.98 -10.44 20.63
C GLY A 383 10.75 -11.25 21.92
N VAL A 384 10.59 -10.56 23.06
CA VAL A 384 10.25 -11.20 24.35
C VAL A 384 8.85 -11.81 24.31
N LEU A 385 7.87 -11.10 23.75
CA LEU A 385 6.51 -11.60 23.55
C LEU A 385 6.52 -12.90 22.72
N PHE A 386 7.20 -12.89 21.57
CA PHE A 386 7.30 -14.09 20.72
C PHE A 386 8.04 -15.24 21.41
N ALA A 387 9.10 -14.95 22.16
CA ALA A 387 9.79 -15.96 22.95
C ALA A 387 8.86 -16.59 24.00
N ALA A 388 8.06 -15.78 24.72
CA ALA A 388 7.11 -16.26 25.72
C ALA A 388 5.98 -17.09 25.09
N CYS A 389 5.42 -16.65 23.96
CA CYS A 389 4.38 -17.39 23.23
C CYS A 389 4.85 -18.75 22.69
N ALA A 390 6.16 -18.94 22.49
CA ALA A 390 6.72 -20.22 22.05
C ALA A 390 6.82 -21.27 23.18
N VAL A 391 6.84 -20.87 24.45
CA VAL A 391 6.99 -21.79 25.60
C VAL A 391 5.83 -22.80 25.70
N PRO A 392 4.55 -22.41 25.55
CA PRO A 392 3.44 -23.37 25.50
C PRO A 392 3.56 -24.41 24.37
N CYS A 393 4.35 -24.11 23.33
CA CYS A 393 4.59 -25.01 22.20
C CYS A 393 5.77 -25.97 22.44
N ALA A 394 6.23 -26.15 23.68
CA ALA A 394 7.35 -27.03 24.03
C ALA A 394 7.26 -28.45 23.43
N PRO A 395 6.11 -29.17 23.51
CA PRO A 395 6.01 -30.51 22.92
C PRO A 395 6.10 -30.50 21.39
N LEU A 396 5.52 -29.48 20.75
CA LEU A 396 5.60 -29.30 19.29
C LEU A 396 7.02 -28.97 18.85
N THR A 397 7.73 -28.17 19.64
CA THR A 397 9.15 -27.83 19.41
C THR A 397 10.02 -29.07 19.46
N LEU A 398 9.82 -29.95 20.45
CA LEU A 398 10.53 -31.23 20.49
C LEU A 398 10.24 -32.05 19.22
N ARG A 399 8.96 -32.30 18.90
CA ARG A 399 8.58 -33.14 17.74
C ARG A 399 9.02 -32.55 16.41
N TRP A 400 9.06 -31.22 16.31
CA TRP A 400 9.65 -30.54 15.17
C TRP A 400 11.15 -30.83 15.10
N MET A 401 11.93 -30.59 16.17
CA MET A 401 13.38 -30.78 16.14
C MET A 401 13.77 -32.25 15.94
N GLU A 402 13.06 -33.21 16.54
CA GLU A 402 13.27 -34.64 16.31
C GLU A 402 13.06 -35.01 14.84
N GLY A 403 11.98 -34.52 14.24
CA GLY A 403 11.71 -34.74 12.81
C GLY A 403 12.72 -34.06 11.90
N GLN A 404 13.09 -32.81 12.21
CA GLN A 404 14.03 -32.03 11.41
C GLN A 404 15.42 -32.68 11.43
N LEU A 405 15.88 -33.11 12.60
CA LEU A 405 17.17 -33.77 12.78
C LEU A 405 17.13 -35.23 12.32
N GLY A 406 15.99 -35.91 12.45
CA GLY A 406 15.91 -37.37 12.30
C GLY A 406 16.47 -38.12 13.51
N LEU A 407 16.52 -37.47 14.68
CA LEU A 407 17.07 -38.01 15.92
C LEU A 407 16.07 -37.85 17.06
N PHE A 408 16.04 -38.81 17.98
CA PHE A 408 15.33 -38.66 19.24
C PHE A 408 16.12 -37.82 20.23
N LEU A 409 15.42 -37.20 21.17
CA LEU A 409 16.04 -36.52 22.31
C LEU A 409 16.97 -37.50 23.05
N ALA A 410 18.26 -37.21 23.09
CA ALA A 410 19.26 -38.07 23.73
C ALA A 410 19.48 -37.70 25.20
N ARG A 411 19.37 -36.41 25.53
CA ARG A 411 19.64 -35.87 26.88
C ARG A 411 18.64 -34.77 27.24
N GLY A 412 18.38 -34.63 28.54
CA GLY A 412 17.45 -33.63 29.06
C GLY A 412 15.97 -34.01 28.85
N SER A 413 15.10 -33.02 29.02
CA SER A 413 13.65 -33.10 28.84
C SER A 413 13.16 -32.10 27.78
N VAL A 414 11.90 -32.26 27.36
CA VAL A 414 11.15 -31.30 26.54
C VAL A 414 11.33 -29.87 27.05
N TRP A 415 11.26 -29.68 28.37
CA TRP A 415 11.37 -28.37 29.01
C TRP A 415 12.78 -27.82 28.95
N SER A 416 13.82 -28.62 29.20
CA SER A 416 15.20 -28.12 29.08
C SER A 416 15.55 -27.70 27.65
N LEU A 417 15.09 -28.44 26.63
CA LEU A 417 15.26 -28.08 25.22
C LEU A 417 14.56 -26.76 24.92
N THR A 418 13.33 -26.61 25.40
CA THR A 418 12.52 -25.41 25.21
C THR A 418 13.11 -24.21 25.95
N CYS A 419 13.65 -24.38 27.16
CA CYS A 419 14.36 -23.34 27.89
C CYS A 419 15.58 -22.86 27.10
N GLY A 420 16.33 -23.76 26.44
CA GLY A 420 17.43 -23.37 25.58
C GLY A 420 16.98 -22.59 24.32
N VAL A 421 15.85 -22.97 23.72
CA VAL A 421 15.23 -22.21 22.61
C VAL A 421 14.76 -20.83 23.09
N PHE A 422 14.08 -20.77 24.23
CA PHE A 422 13.63 -19.53 24.86
C PHE A 422 14.80 -18.60 25.18
N ALA A 423 15.84 -19.09 25.86
CA ALA A 423 17.04 -18.34 26.21
C ALA A 423 17.73 -17.77 24.96
N ARG A 424 17.83 -18.56 23.88
CA ARG A 424 18.37 -18.09 22.61
C ARG A 424 17.49 -16.99 21.99
N ASN A 425 16.17 -17.10 22.05
CA ASN A 425 15.25 -16.09 21.48
C ASN A 425 15.29 -14.78 22.28
N VAL A 426 15.35 -14.85 23.60
CA VAL A 426 15.54 -13.66 24.46
C VAL A 426 16.92 -13.03 24.21
N ALA A 427 17.98 -13.83 24.13
CA ALA A 427 19.31 -13.33 23.79
C ALA A 427 19.33 -12.68 22.39
N PHE A 428 18.58 -13.23 21.43
CA PHE A 428 18.46 -12.66 20.10
C PHE A 428 17.83 -11.26 20.18
N ALA A 429 16.68 -11.15 20.85
CA ALA A 429 16.01 -9.86 21.07
C ALA A 429 16.92 -8.86 21.80
N ALA A 430 17.67 -9.31 22.82
CA ALA A 430 18.59 -8.46 23.57
C ALA A 430 19.75 -7.95 22.71
N VAL A 431 20.35 -8.79 21.86
CA VAL A 431 21.42 -8.36 20.94
C VAL A 431 20.87 -7.39 19.88
N GLN A 432 19.66 -7.63 19.36
CA GLN A 432 19.01 -6.67 18.47
C GLN A 432 18.82 -5.33 19.16
N ALA A 433 18.24 -5.33 20.37
CA ALA A 433 17.99 -4.12 21.14
C ALA A 433 19.28 -3.35 21.44
N PHE A 434 20.34 -4.05 21.83
CA PHE A 434 21.65 -3.45 22.07
C PHE A 434 22.21 -2.80 20.80
N PHE A 435 22.18 -3.51 19.67
CA PHE A 435 22.62 -2.96 18.38
C PHE A 435 21.81 -1.72 18.00
N LEU A 436 20.49 -1.78 18.12
CA LEU A 436 19.59 -0.68 17.78
C LEU A 436 19.78 0.52 18.73
N ALA A 437 20.00 0.30 20.03
CA ALA A 437 20.27 1.36 20.98
C ALA A 437 21.64 2.03 20.73
N ALA A 438 22.66 1.24 20.37
CA ALA A 438 23.95 1.78 19.95
C ALA A 438 23.84 2.57 18.65
N ALA A 439 23.13 2.03 17.65
CA ALA A 439 22.85 2.70 16.40
C ALA A 439 22.09 4.02 16.63
N ALA A 440 21.05 4.02 17.45
CA ALA A 440 20.27 5.23 17.76
C ALA A 440 21.09 6.34 18.42
N ARG A 441 22.15 6.02 19.18
CA ARG A 441 23.06 7.01 19.77
C ARG A 441 24.04 7.61 18.76
N TRP A 442 24.39 6.87 17.72
CA TRP A 442 25.33 7.31 16.69
C TRP A 442 24.63 7.85 15.45
N TYR A 443 23.34 7.58 15.32
CA TYR A 443 22.53 8.03 14.22
C TYR A 443 22.13 9.49 14.44
N ASP A 444 22.54 10.36 13.52
CA ASP A 444 22.11 11.75 13.52
C ASP A 444 20.64 11.83 13.06
N VAL A 445 19.74 11.80 14.03
CA VAL A 445 18.29 11.85 13.82
C VAL A 445 17.85 13.22 13.27
N SER A 446 18.66 14.25 13.46
CA SER A 446 18.48 15.63 12.97
C SER A 446 19.17 15.89 11.63
N GLY A 447 20.04 14.96 11.20
CA GLY A 447 20.89 15.09 10.03
C GLY A 447 20.19 14.83 8.70
N SER A 448 20.77 15.40 7.64
CA SER A 448 20.35 15.15 6.25
C SER A 448 20.75 13.75 5.73
N CYS A 449 21.60 13.01 6.46
CA CYS A 449 22.01 11.65 6.12
C CYS A 449 21.03 10.63 6.71
N ALA A 450 20.12 10.10 5.87
CA ALA A 450 19.46 8.83 6.18
C ALA A 450 20.45 7.65 6.02
N VAL A 451 20.23 6.50 6.66
CA VAL A 451 21.07 5.29 6.44
C VAL A 451 21.09 4.90 4.96
N MET A 452 19.97 5.13 4.27
CA MET A 452 19.78 4.88 2.83
C MET A 452 19.81 6.16 2.00
N ALA A 453 20.06 7.34 2.60
CA ALA A 453 20.20 8.55 1.81
C ALA A 453 21.47 8.38 0.97
N PRO A 454 21.36 8.40 -0.36
CA PRO A 454 22.54 8.31 -1.17
C PRO A 454 23.47 9.47 -0.76
N PRO A 455 24.79 9.25 -0.60
CA PRO A 455 25.71 10.37 -0.61
C PRO A 455 25.37 11.16 -1.89
N ARG A 456 25.40 12.49 -1.84
CA ARG A 456 24.96 13.44 -2.91
C ARG A 456 25.42 13.13 -4.37
N SER A 457 26.17 12.06 -4.61
CA SER A 457 26.33 11.40 -5.90
C SER A 457 25.05 10.68 -6.37
N ARG A 458 24.79 10.80 -7.68
CA ARG A 458 23.77 10.11 -8.47
C ARG A 458 23.87 8.56 -8.41
N SER A 459 23.69 7.92 -7.25
CA SER A 459 23.58 6.45 -7.18
C SER A 459 22.14 6.00 -7.47
N GLY A 460 21.99 4.84 -8.13
CA GLY A 460 20.75 4.35 -8.73
C GLY A 460 19.52 4.16 -7.82
N THR A 461 19.65 4.31 -6.50
CA THR A 461 18.52 4.31 -5.54
C THR A 461 17.80 5.66 -5.43
N ALA A 462 18.45 6.76 -5.83
CA ALA A 462 17.95 8.14 -5.67
C ALA A 462 16.64 8.43 -6.45
N GLY A 463 16.25 7.56 -7.38
CA GLY A 463 15.00 7.67 -8.14
C GLY A 463 13.98 6.56 -7.85
N ILE A 464 14.24 5.64 -6.91
CA ILE A 464 13.34 4.49 -6.69
C ILE A 464 12.26 4.80 -5.66
N VAL A 465 12.66 5.35 -4.51
CA VAL A 465 11.81 5.64 -3.34
C VAL A 465 12.30 6.91 -2.63
N ASP A 466 11.47 7.49 -1.75
CA ASP A 466 11.93 8.56 -0.87
C ASP A 466 12.70 7.99 0.33
N ALA A 467 14.00 7.78 0.15
CA ALA A 467 14.89 7.25 1.19
C ALA A 467 14.97 8.13 2.45
N ARG A 468 14.40 9.35 2.44
CA ARG A 468 14.33 10.21 3.63
C ARG A 468 13.29 9.72 4.63
N HIS A 469 12.30 8.94 4.17
CA HIS A 469 11.20 8.47 5.00
C HIS A 469 11.68 7.44 6.07
N PRO A 470 11.28 7.58 7.35
CA PRO A 470 11.81 6.78 8.47
C PRO A 470 11.49 5.28 8.41
N TYR A 471 10.56 4.90 7.55
CA TYR A 471 10.32 3.50 7.21
C TYR A 471 11.59 2.81 6.72
N TYR A 472 12.35 3.42 5.81
CA TYR A 472 13.55 2.80 5.24
C TYR A 472 14.66 2.62 6.28
N ASP A 473 14.80 3.58 7.19
CA ASP A 473 15.72 3.47 8.33
C ASP A 473 15.32 2.31 9.25
N THR A 474 14.02 2.17 9.51
CA THR A 474 13.48 1.06 10.32
C THR A 474 13.81 -0.29 9.71
N VAL A 475 13.56 -0.46 8.40
CA VAL A 475 13.83 -1.71 7.67
C VAL A 475 15.31 -2.06 7.71
N VAL A 476 16.19 -1.10 7.42
CA VAL A 476 17.64 -1.34 7.37
C VAL A 476 18.22 -1.61 8.76
N LEU A 477 17.87 -0.79 9.75
CA LEU A 477 18.32 -0.99 11.14
C LEU A 477 17.82 -2.32 11.69
N TYR A 478 16.57 -2.69 11.43
CA TYR A 478 16.03 -3.98 11.82
C TYR A 478 16.78 -5.13 11.15
N ALA A 479 16.97 -5.09 9.82
CA ALA A 479 17.69 -6.13 9.08
C ALA A 479 19.13 -6.29 9.58
N ALA A 480 19.86 -5.18 9.75
CA ALA A 480 21.21 -5.19 10.29
C ALA A 480 21.25 -5.78 11.71
N SER A 481 20.33 -5.36 12.60
CA SER A 481 20.24 -5.90 13.96
C SER A 481 19.96 -7.41 13.96
N ALA A 482 19.12 -7.89 13.05
CA ALA A 482 18.77 -9.31 12.94
C ALA A 482 19.95 -10.16 12.45
N VAL A 483 20.76 -9.65 11.52
CA VAL A 483 22.01 -10.30 11.07
C VAL A 483 22.98 -10.42 12.24
N VAL A 484 23.23 -9.33 12.97
CA VAL A 484 24.14 -9.31 14.13
C VAL A 484 23.64 -10.27 15.21
N ALA A 485 22.36 -10.19 15.57
CA ALA A 485 21.76 -11.08 16.56
C ALA A 485 21.82 -12.56 16.14
N HIS A 486 21.66 -12.87 14.85
CA HIS A 486 21.78 -14.23 14.35
C HIS A 486 23.20 -14.77 14.53
N VAL A 487 24.20 -14.02 14.11
CA VAL A 487 25.60 -14.44 14.26
C VAL A 487 25.96 -14.61 15.73
N CYS A 488 25.57 -13.68 16.61
CA CYS A 488 25.88 -13.72 18.03
C CYS A 488 25.17 -14.85 18.80
N THR A 489 23.96 -15.26 18.38
CA THR A 489 23.16 -16.25 19.11
C THR A 489 23.14 -17.64 18.47
N THR A 490 23.68 -17.80 17.26
CA THR A 490 23.89 -19.14 16.64
C THR A 490 24.65 -20.09 17.56
N PRO A 491 25.71 -19.68 18.29
CA PRO A 491 26.38 -20.54 19.25
C PRO A 491 25.47 -21.09 20.35
N LEU A 492 24.54 -20.29 20.86
CA LEU A 492 23.57 -20.73 21.87
C LEU A 492 22.60 -21.77 21.29
N HIS A 493 22.11 -21.55 20.07
CA HIS A 493 21.27 -22.51 19.37
C HIS A 493 21.98 -23.85 19.15
N ASN A 494 23.20 -23.79 18.61
CA ASN A 494 24.01 -24.96 18.33
C ASN A 494 24.46 -25.67 19.61
N ALA A 495 24.71 -24.95 20.70
CA ALA A 495 25.00 -25.54 22.01
C ALA A 495 23.78 -26.29 22.57
N ASN A 496 22.57 -25.72 22.44
CA ASN A 496 21.33 -26.39 22.82
C ASN A 496 21.14 -27.70 22.05
N ILE A 497 21.35 -27.67 20.72
CA ILE A 497 21.29 -28.87 19.87
C ILE A 497 22.37 -29.88 20.26
N ALA A 498 23.62 -29.44 20.46
CA ALA A 498 24.72 -30.31 20.84
C ALA A 498 24.51 -30.99 22.19
N HIS A 499 23.88 -30.29 23.15
CA HIS A 499 23.51 -30.85 24.44
C HIS A 499 22.40 -31.91 24.31
N HIS A 500 21.34 -31.63 23.56
CA HIS A 500 20.15 -32.50 23.52
C HIS A 500 20.22 -33.65 22.51
N PHE A 501 20.89 -33.45 21.36
CA PHE A 501 20.92 -34.38 20.23
C PHE A 501 22.35 -34.83 19.84
N GLY A 502 23.38 -34.26 20.48
CA GLY A 502 24.77 -34.66 20.27
C GLY A 502 25.13 -36.01 20.93
N PRO A 503 26.37 -36.49 20.72
CA PRO A 503 26.83 -37.80 21.21
C PRO A 503 26.63 -38.02 22.72
N ALA A 504 26.48 -39.29 23.12
CA ALA A 504 26.24 -39.68 24.51
C ALA A 504 27.35 -39.23 25.49
N ARG A 505 28.60 -39.11 25.00
CA ARG A 505 29.74 -38.58 25.76
C ARG A 505 30.11 -37.21 25.19
N PRO A 506 29.58 -36.10 25.73
CA PRO A 506 29.88 -34.76 25.22
C PRO A 506 31.32 -34.36 25.56
N GLY A 507 32.13 -34.06 24.55
CA GLY A 507 33.37 -33.31 24.72
C GLY A 507 33.12 -31.79 24.66
N PRO A 508 34.11 -30.96 25.03
CA PRO A 508 34.01 -29.51 24.82
C PRO A 508 33.81 -29.22 23.33
N THR A 509 32.73 -28.51 23.00
CA THR A 509 32.40 -28.15 21.62
C THR A 509 33.11 -26.84 21.29
N PRO A 510 34.14 -26.82 20.42
CA PRO A 510 34.87 -25.59 20.12
C PRO A 510 33.94 -24.53 19.49
N MET A 511 34.22 -23.25 19.77
CA MET A 511 33.42 -22.12 19.26
C MET A 511 33.29 -22.13 17.73
N ARG A 512 34.35 -22.52 17.01
CA ARG A 512 34.33 -22.69 15.55
C ARG A 512 33.26 -23.68 15.07
N MET A 513 33.00 -24.73 15.85
CA MET A 513 31.95 -25.71 15.57
C MET A 513 30.57 -25.15 15.90
N LEU A 514 30.44 -24.44 17.03
CA LEU A 514 29.21 -23.75 17.44
C LEU A 514 28.79 -22.63 16.48
N LEU A 515 29.72 -22.05 15.72
CA LEU A 515 29.43 -21.05 14.69
C LEU A 515 29.05 -21.66 13.33
N ARG A 516 29.08 -22.99 13.15
CA ARG A 516 28.75 -23.59 11.85
C ARG A 516 27.32 -23.29 11.45
N GLY A 517 27.16 -22.91 10.18
CA GLY A 517 25.86 -22.61 9.59
C GLY A 517 25.38 -21.17 9.78
N SER A 518 26.05 -20.35 10.61
CA SER A 518 25.66 -18.95 10.86
C SER A 518 25.58 -18.15 9.56
N LEU A 519 26.65 -18.15 8.75
CA LEU A 519 26.69 -17.40 7.49
C LEU A 519 25.69 -17.92 6.43
N ALA A 520 25.43 -19.23 6.40
CA ALA A 520 24.52 -19.84 5.43
C ALA A 520 23.06 -19.44 5.67
N LEU A 521 22.73 -19.05 6.91
CA LEU A 521 21.39 -18.68 7.35
C LEU A 521 21.25 -17.15 7.55
N VAL A 522 22.27 -16.36 7.25
CA VAL A 522 22.20 -14.89 7.25
C VAL A 522 21.10 -14.35 6.32
N PRO A 523 20.90 -14.83 5.07
CA PRO A 523 19.86 -14.28 4.19
C PRO A 523 18.43 -14.43 4.75
N VAL A 524 18.25 -15.36 5.70
CA VAL A 524 16.97 -15.63 6.36
C VAL A 524 16.99 -15.22 7.83
N SER A 525 18.04 -14.56 8.32
CA SER A 525 18.19 -14.18 9.74
C SER A 525 17.13 -13.19 10.23
N VAL A 526 16.57 -12.42 9.31
CA VAL A 526 15.41 -11.54 9.55
C VAL A 526 14.17 -12.36 9.94
N LEU A 527 14.12 -13.64 9.54
CA LEU A 527 12.94 -14.50 9.61
C LEU A 527 13.08 -15.74 10.52
N LEU A 528 14.30 -16.25 10.67
CA LEU A 528 14.61 -17.46 11.43
C LEU A 528 14.44 -17.43 12.96
N PRO A 529 14.55 -16.29 13.69
CA PRO A 529 14.73 -16.36 15.13
C PRO A 529 13.45 -16.69 15.89
N PHE A 530 12.33 -16.12 15.47
CA PHE A 530 11.06 -16.24 16.15
C PHE A 530 10.14 -17.11 15.29
N GLN A 531 9.63 -18.21 15.85
CA GLN A 531 8.36 -18.73 15.37
C GLN A 531 7.36 -17.55 15.45
N ALA A 532 6.62 -17.26 14.37
CA ALA A 532 5.81 -16.05 14.17
C ALA A 532 6.54 -14.75 13.73
N CYS A 533 7.28 -14.84 12.63
CA CYS A 533 7.86 -13.72 11.88
C CYS A 533 6.84 -12.78 11.16
N TRP A 534 5.55 -12.86 11.50
CA TRP A 534 4.54 -12.05 10.80
C TRP A 534 4.74 -10.55 11.06
N LEU A 535 5.12 -10.15 12.28
CA LEU A 535 5.32 -8.74 12.59
C LEU A 535 6.53 -8.19 11.83
N SER A 536 7.63 -8.94 11.77
CA SER A 536 8.82 -8.53 11.02
C SER A 536 8.59 -8.45 9.53
N TRP A 537 7.85 -9.40 8.95
CA TRP A 537 7.44 -9.32 7.55
C TRP A 537 6.55 -8.11 7.32
N TYR A 538 5.54 -7.91 8.18
CA TYR A 538 4.57 -6.82 8.09
C TYR A 538 5.25 -5.44 8.15
N GLU A 539 6.14 -5.24 9.11
CA GLU A 539 6.87 -3.98 9.31
C GLU A 539 7.93 -3.71 8.23
N THR A 540 8.26 -4.72 7.42
CA THR A 540 9.20 -4.61 6.31
C THR A 540 8.46 -4.82 4.99
N VAL A 541 8.63 -5.94 4.31
CA VAL A 541 8.09 -6.19 2.96
C VAL A 541 6.56 -6.08 2.92
N GLY A 542 5.87 -6.49 3.98
CA GLY A 542 4.40 -6.51 4.04
C GLY A 542 3.77 -5.13 3.89
N SER A 543 4.37 -4.08 4.45
CA SER A 543 3.84 -2.72 4.33
C SER A 543 3.93 -2.15 2.91
N PHE A 544 4.67 -2.79 1.98
CA PHE A 544 4.60 -2.45 0.56
C PHE A 544 3.33 -2.97 -0.10
N ILE A 545 2.77 -4.07 0.39
CA ILE A 545 1.64 -4.77 -0.24
C ILE A 545 0.33 -4.38 0.45
N VAL A 546 0.32 -4.39 1.79
CA VAL A 546 -0.81 -3.94 2.59
C VAL A 546 -0.45 -2.57 3.19
N PRO A 547 -0.98 -1.47 2.64
CA PRO A 547 -0.59 -0.13 3.06
C PRO A 547 -1.06 0.14 4.49
N THR A 548 -0.11 0.32 5.41
CA THR A 548 -0.43 0.69 6.79
C THR A 548 0.39 1.91 7.20
N LEU A 549 -0.32 3.02 7.38
CA LEU A 549 0.22 4.32 7.77
C LEU A 549 0.69 4.35 9.24
N SER A 550 0.16 3.43 10.07
CA SER A 550 0.58 3.18 11.45
C SER A 550 1.03 1.71 11.59
N SER A 551 1.81 1.41 12.62
CA SER A 551 2.34 0.06 12.87
C SER A 551 2.91 -0.05 14.29
N VAL A 552 3.35 -1.24 14.72
CA VAL A 552 3.93 -1.45 16.05
C VAL A 552 5.28 -0.75 16.17
N TRP A 553 6.09 -0.77 15.11
CA TRP A 553 7.40 -0.12 15.11
C TRP A 553 7.35 1.37 14.74
N ARG A 554 6.30 1.80 14.03
CA ARG A 554 6.07 3.19 13.61
C ARG A 554 4.63 3.62 13.97
N PRO A 555 4.32 3.84 15.26
CA PRO A 555 2.98 4.18 15.69
C PRO A 555 2.64 5.62 15.28
N ARG A 556 1.42 5.79 14.76
CA ARG A 556 0.75 7.07 14.55
C ARG A 556 -0.51 7.13 15.41
N GLU A 557 -0.43 7.85 16.52
CA GLU A 557 -1.51 7.92 17.52
C GLU A 557 -2.84 8.39 16.92
N ASP A 558 -2.79 9.33 15.98
CA ASP A 558 -3.96 9.90 15.33
C ASP A 558 -4.72 8.86 14.48
N LEU A 559 -4.00 7.88 13.91
CA LEU A 559 -4.59 6.81 13.12
C LEU A 559 -5.07 5.64 13.97
N LEU A 560 -4.43 5.38 15.12
CA LEU A 560 -4.85 4.33 16.06
C LEU A 560 -6.27 4.57 16.60
N GLN A 561 -6.70 5.83 16.64
CA GLN A 561 -8.03 6.25 17.11
C GLN A 561 -9.09 6.24 15.99
N SER A 562 -8.70 5.99 14.74
CA SER A 562 -9.65 5.97 13.62
C SER A 562 -10.51 4.70 13.63
N LYS A 563 -11.77 4.82 13.20
CA LYS A 563 -12.72 3.70 13.13
C LYS A 563 -12.31 2.61 12.14
N GLU A 564 -11.49 2.95 11.15
CA GLU A 564 -11.05 2.06 10.08
C GLU A 564 -9.83 1.21 10.48
N TRP A 565 -9.05 1.70 11.45
CA TRP A 565 -7.81 1.07 11.89
C TRP A 565 -7.96 -0.40 12.32
N PRO A 566 -9.00 -0.81 13.09
CA PRO A 566 -9.17 -2.20 13.47
C PRO A 566 -9.30 -3.14 12.26
N HIS A 567 -9.98 -2.71 11.19
CA HIS A 567 -10.18 -3.51 9.98
C HIS A 567 -8.90 -3.64 9.18
N LEU A 568 -8.23 -2.51 8.87
CA LEU A 568 -6.95 -2.49 8.15
C LEU A 568 -5.88 -3.33 8.85
N ARG A 569 -5.84 -3.26 10.19
CA ARG A 569 -4.94 -4.07 11.02
C ARG A 569 -5.22 -5.57 10.88
N ASN A 570 -6.49 -5.99 10.86
CA ASN A 570 -6.83 -7.41 10.78
C ASN A 570 -6.46 -8.02 9.41
N ASP A 571 -6.71 -7.30 8.33
CA ASP A 571 -6.33 -7.74 6.98
C ASP A 571 -4.80 -7.81 6.83
N ALA A 572 -4.10 -6.82 7.37
CA ALA A 572 -2.65 -6.81 7.49
C ALA A 572 -2.10 -8.01 8.26
N LEU A 573 -2.71 -8.35 9.41
CA LEU A 573 -2.33 -9.50 10.23
C LEU A 573 -2.52 -10.82 9.49
N ALA A 574 -3.64 -10.96 8.77
CA ALA A 574 -3.93 -12.15 7.97
C ALA A 574 -2.94 -12.31 6.81
N GLY A 575 -2.67 -11.23 6.06
CA GLY A 575 -1.68 -11.21 4.99
C GLY A 575 -0.28 -11.54 5.50
N ALA A 576 0.12 -10.95 6.63
CA ALA A 576 1.40 -11.19 7.27
C ALA A 576 1.59 -12.63 7.74
N PHE A 577 0.51 -13.24 8.22
CA PHE A 577 0.51 -14.64 8.58
C PHE A 577 0.75 -15.55 7.37
N VAL A 578 -0.04 -15.39 6.30
CA VAL A 578 0.08 -16.21 5.08
C VAL A 578 1.46 -16.09 4.47
N ALA A 579 1.98 -14.86 4.35
CA ALA A 579 3.31 -14.63 3.79
C ALA A 579 4.41 -15.25 4.65
N THR A 580 4.30 -15.15 5.98
CA THR A 580 5.26 -15.78 6.90
C THR A 580 5.26 -17.30 6.76
N LEU A 581 4.08 -17.92 6.63
CA LEU A 581 3.99 -19.36 6.41
C LEU A 581 4.60 -19.78 5.06
N ALA A 582 4.35 -19.01 4.01
CA ALA A 582 4.90 -19.30 2.68
C ALA A 582 6.43 -19.22 2.69
N ILE A 583 6.99 -18.18 3.32
CA ILE A 583 8.43 -18.00 3.43
C ILE A 583 9.06 -19.07 4.34
N ASP A 584 8.41 -19.40 5.46
CA ASP A 584 8.85 -20.47 6.36
C ASP A 584 8.89 -21.82 5.64
N ALA A 585 7.85 -22.15 4.87
CA ALA A 585 7.80 -23.37 4.07
C ALA A 585 8.91 -23.43 3.01
N LEU A 586 9.22 -22.29 2.37
CA LEU A 586 10.23 -22.21 1.31
C LEU A 586 11.65 -22.38 1.85
N PHE A 587 11.96 -21.81 3.03
CA PHE A 587 13.30 -21.87 3.62
C PHE A 587 13.52 -23.02 4.61
N TYR A 588 12.46 -23.73 5.01
CA TYR A 588 12.56 -24.89 5.90
C TYR A 588 13.62 -25.94 5.45
N PRO A 589 13.69 -26.33 4.16
CA PRO A 589 14.68 -27.30 3.69
C PRO A 589 16.12 -26.84 3.91
N LEU A 590 16.40 -25.55 3.69
CA LEU A 590 17.73 -24.97 3.88
C LEU A 590 18.14 -25.06 5.36
N GLY A 591 17.23 -24.71 6.28
CA GLY A 591 17.44 -24.88 7.71
C GLY A 591 17.72 -26.33 8.09
N THR A 592 16.95 -27.28 7.55
CA THR A 592 17.16 -28.71 7.77
C THR A 592 18.55 -29.17 7.32
N VAL A 593 19.01 -28.76 6.13
CA VAL A 593 20.35 -29.11 5.62
C VAL A 593 21.46 -28.56 6.52
N VAL A 594 21.35 -27.30 6.92
CA VAL A 594 22.36 -26.64 7.77
C VAL A 594 22.47 -27.33 9.13
N VAL A 595 21.33 -27.58 9.78
CA VAL A 595 21.31 -28.19 11.11
C VAL A 595 21.76 -29.66 11.07
N ARG A 596 21.31 -30.45 10.10
CA ARG A 596 21.78 -31.84 9.94
C ARG A 596 23.29 -31.91 9.67
N ARG A 597 23.82 -30.98 8.87
CA ARG A 597 25.27 -30.90 8.63
C ARG A 597 26.04 -30.61 9.92
N PHE A 598 25.57 -29.65 10.73
CA PHE A 598 26.13 -29.37 12.04
C PHE A 598 26.14 -30.62 12.93
N VAL A 599 24.99 -31.29 13.09
CA VAL A 599 24.92 -32.50 13.92
C VAL A 599 25.79 -33.63 13.38
N ARG A 600 25.79 -33.89 12.08
CA ARG A 600 26.71 -34.87 11.47
C ARG A 600 28.16 -34.62 11.83
N ASP A 601 28.57 -33.35 11.87
CA ASP A 601 29.92 -32.98 12.23
C ASP A 601 30.20 -33.11 13.75
N LEU A 602 29.19 -32.95 14.61
CA LEU A 602 29.31 -33.22 16.06
C LEU A 602 29.62 -34.70 16.36
N TYR A 603 29.12 -35.63 15.53
CA TYR A 603 29.35 -37.06 15.74
C TYR A 603 30.74 -37.52 15.28
N LYS A 604 31.49 -36.72 14.52
CA LYS A 604 32.84 -37.14 14.06
C LYS A 604 33.79 -37.32 15.25
N PRO A 605 34.60 -38.40 15.27
CA PRO A 605 34.81 -39.40 14.20
C PRO A 605 33.84 -40.60 14.23
N GLN A 606 32.87 -40.65 15.14
CA GLN A 606 31.87 -41.73 15.21
C GLN A 606 30.96 -41.72 13.97
N LEU A 607 30.41 -42.89 13.65
CA LEU A 607 29.40 -43.03 12.60
C LEU A 607 28.20 -42.13 12.93
N SER A 608 27.86 -41.25 11.99
CA SER A 608 26.73 -40.36 12.17
C SER A 608 25.42 -41.16 12.15
N PRO A 609 24.47 -40.86 13.05
CA PRO A 609 23.16 -41.49 13.04
C PRO A 609 22.39 -41.17 11.74
N SER A 610 21.37 -41.99 11.42
CA SER A 610 20.55 -41.78 10.23
C SER A 610 19.64 -40.57 10.39
N PHE A 611 19.86 -39.51 9.62
CA PHE A 611 19.10 -38.24 9.71
C PHE A 611 17.80 -38.21 8.89
N GLY A 612 17.36 -39.35 8.34
CA GLY A 612 16.19 -39.44 7.45
C GLY A 612 16.40 -38.76 6.08
N ARG A 613 15.53 -39.10 5.10
CA ARG A 613 15.65 -38.60 3.71
C ARG A 613 14.85 -37.34 3.42
N SER A 614 13.75 -37.09 4.15
CA SER A 614 12.87 -35.94 3.88
C SER A 614 13.46 -34.64 4.46
N LEU A 615 13.47 -33.57 3.67
CA LEU A 615 13.88 -32.21 4.10
C LEU A 615 12.76 -31.46 4.85
N TYR A 616 11.52 -31.92 4.70
CA TYR A 616 10.32 -31.38 5.35
C TYR A 616 9.89 -32.18 6.60
N ALA A 617 10.70 -33.15 7.04
CA ALA A 617 10.41 -33.93 8.23
C ALA A 617 10.30 -33.02 9.47
N GLY A 618 9.19 -33.13 10.21
CA GLY A 618 8.92 -32.29 11.38
C GLY A 618 8.19 -30.97 11.09
N TYR A 619 8.02 -30.57 9.81
CA TYR A 619 7.42 -29.28 9.45
C TYR A 619 5.99 -29.11 9.95
N ARG A 620 5.17 -30.16 9.95
CA ARG A 620 3.77 -30.10 10.45
C ARG A 620 3.66 -29.61 11.90
N HIS A 621 4.64 -29.96 12.75
CA HIS A 621 4.65 -29.54 14.16
C HIS A 621 5.11 -28.08 14.28
N ARG A 622 6.06 -27.65 13.43
CA ARG A 622 6.47 -26.24 13.32
C ARG A 622 5.31 -25.37 12.84
N LEU A 623 4.58 -25.81 11.81
CA LEU A 623 3.41 -25.12 11.28
C LEU A 623 2.33 -24.94 12.36
N LEU A 624 2.01 -26.00 13.11
CA LEU A 624 1.06 -25.93 14.21
C LEU A 624 1.54 -25.00 15.34
N SER A 625 2.85 -25.03 15.66
CA SER A 625 3.46 -24.11 16.62
C SER A 625 3.33 -22.65 16.17
N ASN A 626 3.58 -22.36 14.90
CA ASN A 626 3.43 -21.01 14.33
C ASN A 626 1.97 -20.52 14.40
N LEU A 627 0.99 -21.39 14.16
CA LEU A 627 -0.44 -21.07 14.31
C LEU A 627 -0.78 -20.67 15.75
N VAL A 628 -0.32 -21.44 16.74
CA VAL A 628 -0.57 -21.15 18.16
C VAL A 628 0.09 -19.82 18.57
N ILE A 629 1.34 -19.61 18.16
CA ILE A 629 2.09 -18.39 18.51
C ILE A 629 1.48 -17.16 17.84
N LEU A 630 1.03 -17.25 16.58
CA LEU A 630 0.28 -16.20 15.93
C LEU A 630 -0.95 -15.84 16.74
N SER A 631 -1.83 -16.81 17.02
CA SER A 631 -3.08 -16.56 17.73
C SER A 631 -2.82 -15.92 19.09
N ALA A 632 -1.87 -16.45 19.87
CA ALA A 632 -1.52 -15.92 21.18
C ALA A 632 -0.92 -14.50 21.12
N SER A 633 0.04 -14.26 20.21
CA SER A 633 0.68 -12.95 20.07
C SER A 633 -0.28 -11.89 19.54
N THR A 634 -1.14 -12.24 18.57
CA THR A 634 -2.18 -11.35 18.05
C THR A 634 -3.23 -11.02 19.11
N SER A 635 -3.72 -12.01 19.87
CA SER A 635 -4.66 -11.76 20.98
C SER A 635 -4.05 -10.86 22.05
N TYR A 636 -2.77 -11.03 22.37
CA TYR A 636 -2.07 -10.16 23.32
C TYR A 636 -1.93 -8.73 22.80
N LEU A 637 -1.48 -8.56 21.55
CA LEU A 637 -1.38 -7.24 20.92
C LEU A 637 -2.75 -6.57 20.74
N TYR A 638 -3.82 -7.35 20.56
CA TYR A 638 -5.20 -6.87 20.53
C TYR A 638 -5.65 -6.35 21.89
N GLY A 639 -5.43 -7.13 22.96
CA GLY A 639 -5.85 -6.76 24.32
C GLY A 639 -5.03 -5.63 24.95
N VAL A 640 -3.74 -5.54 24.62
CA VAL A 640 -2.88 -4.43 25.07
C VAL A 640 -3.12 -3.17 24.25
N GLY A 641 -3.49 -3.28 22.97
CA GLY A 641 -3.85 -2.13 22.13
C GLY A 641 -5.27 -1.60 22.31
N SER A 642 -6.07 -2.19 23.21
CA SER A 642 -7.38 -1.69 23.64
C SER A 642 -7.37 -1.00 25.00
N LEU A 643 -6.22 -0.99 25.68
CA LEU A 643 -5.91 -0.18 26.86
C LEU A 643 -5.09 1.02 26.41
#